data_AF-A0A1J7JXX6-F1
#
_entry.id   AF-A0A1J7JXX6-F1
#
_cell.length_a   1.000
_cell.length_b   1.000
_cell.length_c   1.000
_cell.angle_alpha   90.00
_cell.angle_beta   90.00
_cell.angle_gamma   90.00
#
_symmetry.space_group_name_H-M   'P 1'
#
loop_
_entity.id
_entity.type
_entity.pdbx_description
1 polymer ?
#
loop_
_entity_poly.entity_id
_entity_poly.type
_entity_poly.pdbx_seq_one_letter_code
_entity_poly.pdbx_strand_id
1 'polypeptide(L)'
;MVLCAGWLLHLSAVLHISKSLVRAEDSSYIYFDNIPYLANASNVVSMSWPDLKAAFTSPNKSDIASFEGFDWTKPYPGRAVSSFSAHLRIADEVPFPDTVTTENVFTDVTALTFVIPPSLMGSDGLPKAMDPSWFICQHFFVSNVPDPTEDVAHDCSFLPAACQTDLVNSLVDSWGSLYNETGAMCGANALDRIAPSCRDPLGAVTADVLAWNYLDLQNPVTAKALTVDEVGQYSWMIGTGFNDPHNQTSHYAASNRTYIAVTVFGYDSQVTGASKPAAKLACLRPKWASPSVSSTTPTATAPLRPTASVESSTSSARSLTTTTSMTSSSSAAPATSSKATSTASPTATGHCLGMVLSSAIIFYLLVQRDIDAMRGIRIPSDISCIYPAYAVYGIRHHDTFARSKDVVDKKFARARNARLIMSNEIPNMATNDVKPYCIWYPDIASEETYRSLAKQYPDMIYAVGRACALAGYDKLYHELGILPEVSIAEEARDNAAKSGSKAIFDHIMSQPVCYSILDDYTRTANTTNPRSPAFMNGDTAVRSLLDVRIGLDQYAKFDGHYFDIVEDYYVAETSSELNHSDFQALDPEHVDMIYTPLLSHLPAVTKDPLILMAAYEGNLDRYIRLRRPQLLRQEEKAIIRGIYHNTTFAKYWSLQDLSRYPRGREITRATIARFIMVNDLSHITSPTTPAQRDMPGMIWWPLLPDEITLRELARRRPDMKLQVAMACIAANYERLWKELNPEPAPELWSLARGQFTVHSDYPVRSYFTDYMERQGWEHVSAAGVRRHDEYYDNTHGLCETAAVLDKEPTSIFLRPRVDFPMTSEAQDSVYSNCWQANAADWELFICSTDEQRQKARDCGGFYFFYEEDCPPDLEPGYQAQGEIREPEQAEQPDNEANGPEDVDVVYVDVNTDAM
;
A
#
# COMPACT_ATOMS: atom_id res chain seq x y z
N MET A 1 8.83 8.59 21.01
CA MET A 1 7.82 8.13 21.99
C MET A 1 7.44 6.64 21.83
N VAL A 2 8.25 5.80 21.15
CA VAL A 2 8.04 4.34 21.02
C VAL A 2 9.19 3.51 21.65
N LEU A 3 10.23 4.18 22.18
CA LEU A 3 11.32 3.63 23.02
C LEU A 3 10.85 3.02 24.36
N CYS A 4 9.55 2.85 24.49
CA CYS A 4 8.85 2.68 25.73
C CYS A 4 8.01 1.39 25.76
N ALA A 5 7.57 0.79 24.65
CA ALA A 5 6.53 -0.23 24.75
C ALA A 5 7.01 -1.60 25.30
N GLY A 6 8.17 -2.11 24.91
CA GLY A 6 8.70 -3.39 25.42
C GLY A 6 9.32 -3.26 26.81
N TRP A 7 10.08 -2.19 27.03
CA TRP A 7 10.63 -1.86 28.35
C TRP A 7 9.55 -1.44 29.34
N LEU A 8 8.56 -0.61 29.00
CA LEU A 8 7.48 -0.27 29.93
C LEU A 8 6.48 -1.40 30.16
N LEU A 9 6.39 -2.50 29.43
CA LEU A 9 5.44 -3.56 29.83
C LEU A 9 5.96 -4.38 31.03
N HIS A 10 7.24 -4.77 31.01
CA HIS A 10 7.87 -5.41 32.19
C HIS A 10 8.33 -4.40 33.24
N LEU A 11 8.88 -3.26 32.84
CA LEU A 11 9.31 -2.20 33.77
C LEU A 11 8.12 -1.37 34.30
N SER A 12 6.95 -1.25 33.64
CA SER A 12 5.75 -0.68 34.31
C SER A 12 5.08 -1.68 35.24
N ALA A 13 5.10 -2.98 34.94
CA ALA A 13 4.67 -3.99 35.89
C ALA A 13 5.55 -3.98 37.17
N VAL A 14 6.85 -3.68 37.03
CA VAL A 14 7.80 -3.57 38.16
C VAL A 14 7.86 -2.15 38.77
N LEU A 15 7.72 -1.04 38.02
CA LEU A 15 7.73 0.34 38.55
C LEU A 15 6.38 0.81 39.09
N HIS A 16 5.24 0.28 38.65
CA HIS A 16 3.94 0.60 39.29
C HIS A 16 3.89 0.13 40.75
N ILE A 17 4.79 -0.77 41.17
CA ILE A 17 4.94 -1.24 42.55
C ILE A 17 5.38 -0.10 43.50
N SER A 18 5.95 0.99 42.99
CA SER A 18 6.37 2.12 43.86
C SER A 18 5.29 3.18 44.10
N LYS A 19 4.15 3.16 43.39
CA LYS A 19 3.12 4.23 43.53
C LYS A 19 1.66 3.80 43.53
N SER A 20 1.31 2.52 43.36
CA SER A 20 -0.07 2.05 43.57
C SER A 20 -0.13 0.98 44.64
N LEU A 21 -1.03 1.19 45.61
CA LEU A 21 -1.52 0.17 46.54
C LEU A 21 -1.68 -1.18 45.81
N VAL A 22 -1.12 -2.22 46.42
CA VAL A 22 -1.32 -3.64 46.11
C VAL A 22 -2.79 -3.91 45.72
N ARG A 23 -3.05 -3.98 44.42
CA ARG A 23 -4.18 -4.73 43.87
C ARG A 23 -3.54 -5.97 43.27
N ALA A 24 -3.84 -7.13 43.84
CA ALA A 24 -3.44 -8.40 43.25
C ALA A 24 -4.10 -8.46 41.87
N GLU A 25 -3.30 -8.30 40.81
CA GLU A 25 -3.77 -8.60 39.46
C GLU A 25 -3.85 -10.12 39.34
N ASP A 26 -5.00 -10.64 38.89
CA ASP A 26 -5.21 -12.07 38.61
C ASP A 26 -4.54 -12.50 37.29
N SER A 27 -3.66 -11.67 36.71
CA SER A 27 -3.02 -11.87 35.42
C SER A 27 -1.50 -11.88 35.51
N SER A 28 -0.87 -12.63 34.61
CA SER A 28 0.57 -12.64 34.34
C SER A 28 0.78 -12.46 32.83
N TYR A 29 2.04 -12.38 32.39
CA TYR A 29 2.40 -12.21 30.98
C TYR A 29 3.42 -13.25 30.57
N ILE A 30 3.24 -13.79 29.37
CA ILE A 30 4.18 -14.72 28.75
C ILE A 30 4.49 -14.25 27.32
N TYR A 31 5.64 -14.65 26.81
CA TYR A 31 5.86 -14.62 25.36
C TYR A 31 4.99 -15.68 24.70
N PHE A 32 4.23 -15.32 23.66
CA PHE A 32 3.27 -16.19 22.99
C PHE A 32 3.94 -17.38 22.29
N ASP A 33 4.99 -17.10 21.50
CA ASP A 33 5.75 -18.13 20.81
C ASP A 33 7.23 -17.74 20.60
N ASN A 34 8.06 -18.70 20.18
CA ASN A 34 9.48 -18.52 19.88
C ASN A 34 9.69 -17.98 18.45
N ILE A 35 9.41 -16.69 18.26
CA ILE A 35 9.66 -15.99 16.99
C ILE A 35 11.08 -15.37 16.95
N PRO A 36 11.61 -15.01 15.76
CA PRO A 36 12.97 -14.47 15.64
C PRO A 36 13.26 -13.23 16.50
N TYR A 37 12.25 -12.36 16.72
CA TYR A 37 12.34 -11.24 17.66
C TYR A 37 11.45 -11.50 18.88
N LEU A 38 12.02 -12.14 19.91
CA LEU A 38 11.29 -12.65 21.06
C LEU A 38 10.53 -11.55 21.82
N ALA A 39 11.18 -10.42 22.06
CA ALA A 39 10.65 -9.26 22.78
C ALA A 39 9.70 -8.35 21.96
N ASN A 40 9.17 -8.85 20.84
CA ASN A 40 8.17 -8.11 20.06
C ASN A 40 6.91 -7.88 20.92
N ALA A 41 6.40 -6.64 20.95
CA ALA A 41 5.20 -6.30 21.70
C ALA A 41 3.98 -7.15 21.26
N SER A 42 3.87 -7.50 19.98
CA SER A 42 2.81 -8.38 19.47
C SER A 42 2.97 -9.84 19.90
N ASN A 43 4.11 -10.20 20.49
CA ASN A 43 4.42 -11.54 20.99
C ASN A 43 4.23 -11.66 22.50
N VAL A 44 3.69 -10.66 23.18
CA VAL A 44 3.40 -10.71 24.62
C VAL A 44 1.89 -10.86 24.81
N VAL A 45 1.48 -11.86 25.58
CA VAL A 45 0.07 -12.15 25.85
C VAL A 45 -0.19 -12.25 27.35
N SER A 46 -1.37 -11.79 27.76
CA SER A 46 -1.80 -11.89 29.15
C SER A 46 -2.41 -13.26 29.45
N MET A 47 -2.07 -13.83 30.59
CA MET A 47 -2.51 -15.14 31.06
C MET A 47 -3.10 -15.04 32.45
N SER A 48 -3.95 -15.98 32.83
CA SER A 48 -4.45 -16.12 34.21
C SER A 48 -3.31 -16.55 35.14
N TRP A 49 -2.98 -15.72 36.14
CA TRP A 49 -1.96 -16.06 37.12
C TRP A 49 -2.37 -17.27 37.99
N PRO A 50 -3.62 -17.39 38.47
CA PRO A 50 -4.06 -18.60 39.17
C PRO A 50 -3.83 -19.89 38.37
N ASP A 51 -4.09 -19.88 37.06
CA ASP A 51 -3.93 -21.06 36.21
C ASP A 51 -2.45 -21.39 35.99
N LEU A 52 -1.61 -20.39 35.71
CA LEU A 52 -0.16 -20.58 35.62
C LEU A 52 0.43 -21.11 36.94
N LYS A 53 0.03 -20.53 38.07
CA LYS A 53 0.48 -20.96 39.40
C LYS A 53 0.06 -22.39 39.70
N ALA A 54 -1.16 -22.77 39.35
CA ALA A 54 -1.64 -24.14 39.50
C ALA A 54 -0.81 -25.11 38.62
N ALA A 55 -0.56 -24.74 37.36
CA ALA A 55 0.20 -25.54 36.42
C ALA A 55 1.65 -25.77 36.89
N PHE A 56 2.32 -24.73 37.38
CA PHE A 56 3.70 -24.84 37.89
C PHE A 56 3.81 -25.47 39.30
N THR A 57 2.71 -25.84 39.95
CA THR A 57 2.76 -26.62 41.20
C THR A 57 3.24 -28.05 40.95
N SER A 58 3.00 -28.59 39.76
CA SER A 58 3.45 -29.91 39.33
C SER A 58 3.92 -29.87 37.87
N PRO A 59 5.08 -29.25 37.58
CA PRO A 59 5.55 -29.11 36.20
C PRO A 59 5.80 -30.48 35.57
N ASN A 60 5.40 -30.61 34.32
CA ASN A 60 5.52 -31.84 33.53
C ASN A 60 6.99 -32.22 33.30
N LYS A 61 7.85 -31.20 33.10
CA LYS A 61 9.28 -31.39 32.82
C LYS A 61 10.10 -30.31 33.53
N SER A 62 11.35 -30.64 33.87
CA SER A 62 12.28 -29.71 34.48
C SER A 62 13.74 -30.01 34.14
N ASP A 63 14.60 -29.00 34.27
CA ASP A 63 16.05 -29.11 34.18
C ASP A 63 16.73 -28.04 35.06
N ILE A 64 17.96 -28.29 35.50
CA ILE A 64 18.70 -27.40 36.42
C ILE A 64 20.18 -27.33 36.01
N ALA A 65 20.64 -26.13 35.65
CA ALA A 65 22.03 -25.87 35.28
C ALA A 65 22.69 -25.03 36.39
N SER A 66 23.80 -25.53 36.96
CA SER A 66 24.56 -24.82 38.00
C SER A 66 25.82 -24.17 37.45
N PHE A 67 26.15 -22.97 37.95
CA PHE A 67 27.33 -22.22 37.55
C PHE A 67 27.97 -21.45 38.72
N GLU A 68 29.18 -20.96 38.49
CA GLU A 68 29.93 -20.12 39.44
C GLU A 68 29.59 -18.64 39.23
N GLY A 69 29.29 -17.93 40.31
CA GLY A 69 29.06 -16.47 40.32
C GLY A 69 29.95 -15.78 41.35
N PHE A 70 29.49 -14.65 41.90
CA PHE A 70 30.28 -13.83 42.83
C PHE A 70 29.49 -13.48 44.10
N ASP A 71 30.21 -13.33 45.21
CA ASP A 71 29.68 -12.80 46.47
C ASP A 71 29.40 -11.30 46.33
N TRP A 72 28.16 -10.98 45.99
CA TRP A 72 27.69 -9.60 45.83
C TRP A 72 27.47 -8.87 47.16
N THR A 73 27.64 -9.52 48.32
CA THR A 73 27.46 -8.87 49.65
C THR A 73 28.68 -8.04 50.06
N LYS A 74 29.73 -8.09 49.23
CA LYS A 74 30.95 -7.29 49.34
C LYS A 74 31.08 -6.40 48.11
N PRO A 75 31.84 -5.30 48.18
CA PRO A 75 32.05 -4.44 47.01
C PRO A 75 32.56 -5.21 45.77
N TYR A 76 32.10 -4.80 44.59
CA TYR A 76 32.50 -5.35 43.30
C TYR A 76 34.04 -5.34 43.13
N PRO A 77 34.67 -6.40 42.59
CA PRO A 77 34.08 -7.60 41.95
C PRO A 77 33.84 -8.79 42.90
N GLY A 78 33.90 -8.61 44.22
CA GLY A 78 33.65 -9.67 45.19
C GLY A 78 34.61 -10.87 45.06
N ARG A 79 34.22 -12.02 45.64
CA ARG A 79 34.93 -13.31 45.51
C ARG A 79 34.04 -14.32 44.82
N ALA A 80 34.63 -15.25 44.07
CA ALA A 80 33.90 -16.34 43.44
C ALA A 80 33.11 -17.17 44.48
N VAL A 81 31.86 -17.51 44.15
CA VAL A 81 30.99 -18.37 44.94
C VAL A 81 30.32 -19.37 43.99
N SER A 82 30.36 -20.65 44.35
CA SER A 82 29.72 -21.71 43.59
C SER A 82 28.21 -21.79 43.87
N SER A 83 27.50 -22.61 43.08
CA SER A 83 26.11 -23.00 43.35
C SER A 83 25.05 -21.93 43.06
N PHE A 84 25.34 -20.98 42.15
CA PHE A 84 24.26 -20.33 41.42
C PHE A 84 23.63 -21.33 40.47
N SER A 85 22.34 -21.18 40.17
CA SER A 85 21.68 -22.06 39.23
C SER A 85 20.56 -21.37 38.46
N ALA A 86 20.33 -21.84 37.25
CA ALA A 86 19.15 -21.54 36.46
C ALA A 86 18.27 -22.79 36.41
N HIS A 87 16.96 -22.62 36.60
CA HIS A 87 15.99 -23.72 36.64
C HIS A 87 14.99 -23.54 35.52
N LEU A 88 14.68 -24.63 34.84
CA LEU A 88 13.69 -24.71 33.79
C LEU A 88 12.52 -25.57 34.26
N ARG A 89 11.29 -25.12 33.98
CA ARG A 89 10.04 -25.85 34.23
C ARG A 89 9.12 -25.72 33.03
N ILE A 90 8.52 -26.81 32.61
CA ILE A 90 7.48 -26.82 31.56
C ILE A 90 6.19 -27.32 32.18
N ALA A 91 5.13 -26.55 32.03
CA ALA A 91 3.77 -26.96 32.35
C ALA A 91 2.99 -27.13 31.05
N ASP A 92 2.44 -28.33 30.86
CA ASP A 92 1.69 -28.65 29.64
C ASP A 92 0.23 -28.20 29.77
N GLU A 93 -0.41 -27.87 28.65
CA GLU A 93 -1.85 -27.59 28.55
C GLU A 93 -2.37 -26.46 29.47
N VAL A 94 -1.72 -25.30 29.45
CA VAL A 94 -2.24 -24.10 30.14
C VAL A 94 -3.30 -23.42 29.26
N PRO A 95 -4.52 -23.18 29.77
CA PRO A 95 -5.58 -22.54 29.00
C PRO A 95 -5.34 -21.04 28.82
N PHE A 96 -5.72 -20.51 27.65
CA PHE A 96 -5.80 -19.06 27.46
C PHE A 96 -7.08 -18.49 28.10
N PRO A 97 -7.04 -17.24 28.62
CA PRO A 97 -8.24 -16.58 29.10
C PRO A 97 -9.12 -16.09 27.93
N ASP A 98 -10.43 -15.96 28.16
CA ASP A 98 -11.41 -15.45 27.17
C ASP A 98 -11.06 -14.07 26.58
N THR A 99 -10.23 -13.29 27.28
CA THR A 99 -9.71 -11.99 26.81
C THR A 99 -8.70 -12.11 25.67
N VAL A 100 -8.07 -13.27 25.50
CA VAL A 100 -7.10 -13.55 24.43
C VAL A 100 -7.76 -14.32 23.27
N THR A 101 -8.60 -15.30 23.58
CA THR A 101 -9.32 -16.09 22.57
C THR A 101 -10.57 -16.74 23.17
N THR A 102 -11.62 -16.87 22.37
CA THR A 102 -12.85 -17.60 22.74
C THR A 102 -12.82 -19.06 22.28
N GLU A 103 -11.78 -19.46 21.57
CA GLU A 103 -11.56 -20.83 21.13
C GLU A 103 -10.97 -21.67 22.28
N ASN A 104 -11.35 -22.95 22.35
CA ASN A 104 -10.86 -23.87 23.37
C ASN A 104 -9.44 -24.36 23.04
N VAL A 105 -8.46 -23.46 23.16
CA VAL A 105 -7.04 -23.68 22.83
C VAL A 105 -6.13 -23.49 24.03
N PHE A 106 -4.99 -24.19 24.01
CA PHE A 106 -4.04 -24.33 25.10
C PHE A 106 -2.63 -23.96 24.64
N THR A 107 -1.71 -23.80 25.60
CA THR A 107 -0.29 -23.60 25.33
C THR A 107 0.57 -24.32 26.36
N ASP A 108 1.74 -24.80 25.95
CA ASP A 108 2.72 -25.38 26.87
C ASP A 108 3.68 -24.27 27.31
N VAL A 109 3.68 -23.94 28.60
CA VAL A 109 4.40 -22.78 29.13
C VAL A 109 5.70 -23.23 29.77
N THR A 110 6.80 -22.65 29.33
CA THR A 110 8.12 -22.80 29.94
C THR A 110 8.44 -21.59 30.81
N ALA A 111 8.89 -21.83 32.04
CA ALA A 111 9.39 -20.81 32.95
C ALA A 111 10.89 -21.01 33.24
N LEU A 112 11.63 -19.90 33.33
CA LEU A 112 13.03 -19.86 33.76
C LEU A 112 13.18 -19.04 35.05
N THR A 113 13.91 -19.58 36.03
CA THR A 113 14.23 -18.86 37.28
C THR A 113 15.73 -18.84 37.56
N PHE A 114 16.21 -17.75 38.16
CA PHE A 114 17.59 -17.58 38.64
C PHE A 114 17.63 -17.79 40.15
N VAL A 115 18.52 -18.66 40.63
CA VAL A 115 18.59 -19.07 42.02
C VAL A 115 19.97 -18.84 42.59
N ILE A 116 20.03 -18.10 43.69
CA ILE A 116 21.27 -17.76 44.38
C ILE A 116 21.67 -18.85 45.38
N PRO A 117 22.97 -19.00 45.69
CA PRO A 117 23.44 -20.00 46.63
C PRO A 117 22.96 -19.72 48.07
N PRO A 118 22.80 -20.77 48.91
CA PRO A 118 22.39 -20.61 50.32
C PRO A 118 23.30 -19.69 51.15
N SER A 119 24.58 -19.57 50.77
CA SER A 119 25.53 -18.65 51.41
C SER A 119 25.16 -17.17 51.23
N LEU A 120 24.41 -16.84 50.18
CA LEU A 120 23.91 -15.49 49.89
C LEU A 120 22.44 -15.32 50.29
N MET A 121 21.79 -16.35 50.84
CA MET A 121 20.41 -16.30 51.32
C MET A 121 20.37 -15.92 52.80
N GLY A 122 19.42 -15.08 53.18
CA GLY A 122 19.06 -14.76 54.56
C GLY A 122 18.25 -15.87 55.22
N SER A 123 18.06 -15.79 56.54
CA SER A 123 17.22 -16.73 57.30
C SER A 123 15.72 -16.59 57.00
N ASP A 124 15.32 -15.49 56.37
CA ASP A 124 13.97 -15.16 55.91
C ASP A 124 13.65 -15.72 54.52
N GLY A 125 14.62 -16.38 53.85
CA GLY A 125 14.44 -16.91 52.50
C GLY A 125 14.55 -15.86 51.40
N LEU A 126 15.09 -14.67 51.71
CA LEU A 126 15.39 -13.59 50.78
C LEU A 126 16.91 -13.40 50.62
N PRO A 127 17.39 -12.82 49.51
CA PRO A 127 18.81 -12.52 49.33
C PRO A 127 19.33 -11.63 50.47
N LYS A 128 20.53 -11.94 50.96
CA LYS A 128 21.32 -10.98 51.75
C LYS A 128 21.53 -9.72 50.92
N ALA A 129 21.58 -8.58 51.61
CA ALA A 129 21.77 -7.28 50.97
C ALA A 129 22.95 -7.29 49.99
N MET A 130 22.66 -6.91 48.75
CA MET A 130 23.65 -6.68 47.71
C MET A 130 24.34 -5.35 47.97
N ASP A 131 25.67 -5.31 47.83
CA ASP A 131 26.43 -4.08 47.96
C ASP A 131 26.07 -3.12 46.80
N PRO A 132 25.93 -1.81 47.04
CA PRO A 132 25.51 -0.85 46.01
C PRO A 132 26.40 -0.78 44.76
N SER A 133 27.60 -1.35 44.80
CA SER A 133 28.51 -1.40 43.65
C SER A 133 28.12 -2.43 42.58
N TRP A 134 27.10 -3.26 42.79
CA TRP A 134 26.72 -4.35 41.87
C TRP A 134 25.50 -4.03 41.00
N PHE A 135 25.56 -4.51 39.76
CA PHE A 135 24.44 -4.55 38.83
C PHE A 135 24.47 -5.89 38.08
N ILE A 136 23.32 -6.58 38.02
CA ILE A 136 23.20 -7.91 37.43
C ILE A 136 22.26 -7.87 36.23
N CYS A 137 22.64 -8.59 35.17
CA CYS A 137 21.81 -8.79 33.98
C CYS A 137 21.66 -10.28 33.70
N GLN A 138 20.46 -10.73 33.38
CA GLN A 138 20.18 -12.07 32.91
C GLN A 138 19.61 -12.01 31.50
N HIS A 139 20.36 -12.51 30.53
CA HIS A 139 19.95 -12.58 29.14
C HIS A 139 19.41 -13.98 28.83
N PHE A 140 18.30 -14.06 28.09
CA PHE A 140 17.65 -15.30 27.71
C PHE A 140 17.65 -15.46 26.20
N PHE A 141 18.15 -16.60 25.72
CA PHE A 141 18.07 -17.00 24.32
C PHE A 141 17.35 -18.34 24.21
N VAL A 142 16.49 -18.49 23.21
CA VAL A 142 15.70 -19.71 22.98
C VAL A 142 15.96 -20.20 21.57
N SER A 143 16.49 -21.42 21.43
CA SER A 143 16.82 -22.01 20.13
C SER A 143 16.11 -23.33 19.90
N ASN A 144 15.68 -23.59 18.67
CA ASN A 144 15.14 -24.85 18.18
C ASN A 144 16.09 -25.57 17.20
N VAL A 145 17.33 -25.09 17.08
CA VAL A 145 18.34 -25.61 16.14
C VAL A 145 19.08 -26.85 16.67
N PRO A 146 19.51 -26.91 17.95
CA PRO A 146 20.21 -28.09 18.47
C PRO A 146 19.35 -29.36 18.39
N ASP A 147 19.96 -30.49 18.00
CA ASP A 147 19.25 -31.78 17.88
C ASP A 147 18.56 -32.14 19.20
N PRO A 148 17.22 -32.29 19.24
CA PRO A 148 16.47 -32.61 20.45
C PRO A 148 16.85 -33.94 21.10
N THR A 149 17.42 -34.87 20.35
CA THR A 149 17.66 -36.24 20.81
C THR A 149 18.94 -36.43 21.62
N GLU A 150 19.83 -35.44 21.57
CA GLU A 150 21.08 -35.42 22.32
C GLU A 150 20.91 -34.64 23.64
N ASP A 151 21.67 -34.96 24.67
CA ASP A 151 21.65 -34.16 25.91
C ASP A 151 22.42 -32.84 25.70
N VAL A 152 21.91 -31.74 26.28
CA VAL A 152 22.62 -30.44 26.27
C VAL A 152 23.52 -30.35 27.49
N ALA A 153 24.81 -30.09 27.25
CA ALA A 153 25.73 -29.79 28.34
C ALA A 153 25.38 -28.43 28.98
N HIS A 154 25.24 -28.42 30.30
CA HIS A 154 24.80 -27.23 31.06
C HIS A 154 25.78 -26.07 31.03
N ASP A 155 27.05 -26.32 30.74
CA ASP A 155 28.08 -25.30 30.51
C ASP A 155 28.05 -24.72 29.07
N CYS A 156 27.04 -25.10 28.28
CA CYS A 156 26.87 -24.72 26.89
C CYS A 156 28.00 -25.20 25.96
N SER A 157 28.76 -26.23 26.35
CA SER A 157 29.88 -26.77 25.55
C SER A 157 29.48 -27.40 24.22
N PHE A 158 28.18 -27.62 23.97
CA PHE A 158 27.66 -27.98 22.64
C PHE A 158 27.84 -26.84 21.62
N LEU A 159 28.01 -25.59 22.09
CA LEU A 159 28.32 -24.45 21.24
C LEU A 159 29.80 -24.43 20.86
N PRO A 160 30.14 -24.04 19.62
CA PRO A 160 31.52 -23.78 19.24
C PRO A 160 32.18 -22.77 20.19
N ALA A 161 33.45 -22.99 20.54
CA ALA A 161 34.18 -22.11 21.47
C ALA A 161 34.19 -20.62 21.02
N ALA A 162 34.22 -20.39 19.70
CA ALA A 162 34.09 -19.04 19.13
C ALA A 162 32.73 -18.40 19.44
N CYS A 163 31.64 -19.16 19.31
CA CYS A 163 30.30 -18.69 19.67
C CYS A 163 30.22 -18.33 21.15
N GLN A 164 30.67 -19.21 22.05
CA GLN A 164 30.64 -18.94 23.49
C GLN A 164 31.42 -17.67 23.84
N THR A 165 32.60 -17.50 23.23
CA THR A 165 33.46 -16.33 23.45
C THR A 165 32.81 -15.05 22.96
N ASP A 166 32.28 -15.04 21.74
CA ASP A 166 31.66 -13.86 21.15
C ASP A 166 30.34 -13.50 21.85
N LEU A 167 29.55 -14.51 22.24
CA LEU A 167 28.33 -14.31 23.02
C LEU A 167 28.65 -13.64 24.36
N VAL A 168 29.65 -14.12 25.10
CA VAL A 168 30.11 -13.47 26.33
C VAL A 168 30.61 -12.05 26.08
N ASN A 169 31.52 -11.88 25.12
CA ASN A 169 32.13 -10.57 24.83
C ASN A 169 31.08 -9.53 24.44
N SER A 170 30.09 -9.91 23.63
CA SER A 170 28.99 -9.02 23.25
C SER A 170 28.24 -8.45 24.46
N LEU A 171 28.11 -9.20 25.55
CA LEU A 171 27.37 -8.75 26.73
C LEU A 171 28.22 -7.96 27.74
N VAL A 172 29.56 -8.06 27.67
CA VAL A 172 30.47 -7.43 28.65
C VAL A 172 31.31 -6.28 28.08
N ASP A 173 31.58 -6.25 26.78
CA ASP A 173 32.46 -5.24 26.16
C ASP A 173 31.81 -3.86 26.10
N SER A 174 30.50 -3.81 25.99
CA SER A 174 29.68 -2.60 25.92
C SER A 174 28.91 -2.33 27.22
N TRP A 175 29.37 -2.89 28.35
CA TRP A 175 28.70 -2.74 29.63
C TRP A 175 28.55 -1.28 30.05
N GLY A 176 27.31 -0.87 30.37
CA GLY A 176 26.99 0.49 30.78
C GLY A 176 27.03 1.54 29.66
N SER A 177 27.33 1.17 28.41
CA SER A 177 27.43 2.14 27.31
C SER A 177 26.12 2.86 27.02
N LEU A 178 24.97 2.23 27.31
CA LEU A 178 23.63 2.79 27.14
C LEU A 178 22.97 3.22 28.47
N TYR A 179 23.72 3.29 29.57
CA TYR A 179 23.14 3.61 30.89
C TYR A 179 22.47 4.99 30.92
N ASN A 180 23.10 5.99 30.30
CA ASN A 180 22.55 7.35 30.24
C ASN A 180 21.24 7.44 29.43
N GLU A 181 20.98 6.47 28.55
CA GLU A 181 19.82 6.44 27.65
C GLU A 181 18.68 5.57 28.20
N THR A 182 19.02 4.45 28.84
CA THR A 182 18.07 3.41 29.25
C THR A 182 17.88 3.31 30.76
N GLY A 183 18.78 3.91 31.55
CA GLY A 183 18.81 3.74 33.00
C GLY A 183 19.26 2.35 33.47
N ALA A 184 19.71 1.46 32.57
CA ALA A 184 20.22 0.14 32.92
C ALA A 184 21.62 -0.11 32.36
N MET A 185 22.40 -0.95 33.06
CA MET A 185 23.77 -1.26 32.64
C MET A 185 23.85 -2.28 31.49
N CYS A 186 22.76 -3.03 31.23
CA CYS A 186 22.70 -4.18 30.32
C CYS A 186 22.46 -3.82 28.83
N GLY A 187 22.40 -2.52 28.49
CA GLY A 187 21.64 -2.07 27.32
C GLY A 187 22.21 -2.48 25.94
N ALA A 188 23.51 -2.65 25.80
CA ALA A 188 24.09 -2.99 24.51
C ALA A 188 23.95 -4.51 24.24
N ASN A 189 23.20 -4.88 23.20
CA ASN A 189 22.93 -6.24 22.71
C ASN A 189 21.79 -7.03 23.38
N ALA A 190 20.99 -6.43 24.27
CA ALA A 190 19.82 -7.10 24.84
C ALA A 190 18.69 -7.37 23.81
N LEU A 191 18.69 -6.67 22.68
CA LEU A 191 17.65 -6.74 21.63
C LEU A 191 18.24 -6.93 20.22
N ASP A 192 19.56 -7.09 20.11
CA ASP A 192 20.26 -7.27 18.85
C ASP A 192 20.34 -8.75 18.44
N ARG A 193 20.63 -9.01 17.16
CA ARG A 193 20.81 -10.36 16.65
C ARG A 193 22.06 -11.01 17.27
N ILE A 194 21.96 -12.30 17.57
CA ILE A 194 23.08 -13.07 18.10
C ILE A 194 24.34 -12.96 17.22
N ALA A 195 25.51 -12.99 17.88
CA ALA A 195 26.81 -12.90 17.22
C ALA A 195 26.92 -13.88 16.03
N PRO A 196 27.55 -13.49 14.90
CA PRO A 196 27.61 -14.33 13.70
C PRO A 196 28.14 -15.74 13.94
N SER A 197 29.11 -15.90 14.85
CA SER A 197 29.66 -17.20 15.25
C SER A 197 28.65 -18.13 15.91
N CYS A 198 27.54 -17.61 16.42
CA CYS A 198 26.46 -18.35 17.05
C CYS A 198 25.25 -18.62 16.16
N ARG A 199 25.19 -18.10 14.94
CA ARG A 199 24.01 -18.24 14.08
C ARG A 199 23.75 -19.66 13.59
N ASP A 200 24.78 -20.38 13.20
CA ASP A 200 24.64 -21.78 12.78
C ASP A 200 24.20 -22.70 13.93
N PRO A 201 24.78 -22.62 15.16
CA PRO A 201 24.36 -23.48 16.26
C PRO A 201 23.05 -23.05 16.94
N LEU A 202 22.65 -21.78 16.88
CA LEU A 202 21.51 -21.25 17.64
C LEU A 202 20.39 -20.65 16.79
N GLY A 203 20.61 -20.40 15.50
CA GLY A 203 19.65 -19.75 14.62
C GLY A 203 19.66 -18.22 14.73
N ALA A 204 18.67 -17.59 14.11
CA ALA A 204 18.48 -16.13 14.14
C ALA A 204 17.65 -15.71 15.36
N VAL A 205 18.18 -15.96 16.56
CA VAL A 205 17.53 -15.68 17.84
C VAL A 205 17.94 -14.31 18.37
N THR A 206 17.01 -13.55 18.93
CA THR A 206 17.29 -12.34 19.73
C THR A 206 17.17 -12.65 21.21
N ALA A 207 17.91 -11.91 22.04
CA ALA A 207 17.80 -12.04 23.48
C ALA A 207 16.54 -11.33 24.01
N ASP A 208 16.12 -11.74 25.20
CA ASP A 208 15.42 -10.88 26.16
C ASP A 208 16.33 -10.67 27.39
N VAL A 209 16.08 -9.65 28.21
CA VAL A 209 16.91 -9.32 29.38
C VAL A 209 16.09 -8.97 30.62
N LEU A 210 16.51 -9.51 31.77
CA LEU A 210 16.13 -9.03 33.09
C LEU A 210 17.33 -8.37 33.76
N ALA A 211 17.11 -7.25 34.42
CA ALA A 211 18.15 -6.39 34.97
C ALA A 211 17.79 -5.95 36.38
N TRP A 212 18.75 -5.95 37.31
CA TRP A 212 18.51 -5.48 38.67
C TRP A 212 19.79 -5.04 39.39
N ASN A 213 19.61 -4.19 40.40
CA ASN A 213 20.66 -3.76 41.32
C ASN A 213 20.25 -3.92 42.79
N TYR A 214 21.04 -3.34 43.68
CA TYR A 214 20.80 -3.41 45.13
C TYR A 214 19.47 -2.79 45.60
N LEU A 215 18.89 -1.83 44.86
CA LEU A 215 17.61 -1.22 45.21
C LEU A 215 16.44 -2.18 44.96
N ASP A 216 16.48 -2.89 43.84
CA ASP A 216 15.43 -3.85 43.47
C ASP A 216 15.31 -4.98 44.50
N LEU A 217 16.45 -5.45 45.01
CA LEU A 217 16.50 -6.51 46.02
C LEU A 217 16.07 -6.06 47.43
N GLN A 218 15.85 -4.76 47.67
CA GLN A 218 15.25 -4.29 48.94
C GLN A 218 13.75 -4.54 48.99
N ASN A 219 13.08 -4.70 47.83
CA ASN A 219 11.68 -5.07 47.77
C ASN A 219 11.54 -6.59 47.90
N PRO A 220 10.88 -7.12 48.95
CA PRO A 220 10.73 -8.57 49.13
C PRO A 220 10.07 -9.30 47.96
N VAL A 221 9.14 -8.65 47.25
CA VAL A 221 8.44 -9.24 46.09
C VAL A 221 9.39 -9.38 44.90
N THR A 222 10.10 -8.31 44.57
CA THR A 222 11.08 -8.27 43.47
C THR A 222 12.27 -9.18 43.77
N ALA A 223 12.79 -9.14 45.00
CA ALA A 223 13.86 -10.01 45.46
C ALA A 223 13.50 -11.49 45.31
N LYS A 224 12.27 -11.86 45.68
CA LYS A 224 11.77 -13.22 45.49
C LYS A 224 11.67 -13.58 44.01
N ALA A 225 11.05 -12.75 43.19
CA ALA A 225 10.87 -13.01 41.76
C ALA A 225 12.20 -13.20 41.00
N LEU A 226 13.27 -12.51 41.42
CA LEU A 226 14.54 -12.50 40.71
C LEU A 226 15.56 -13.52 41.22
N THR A 227 15.47 -14.01 42.46
CA THR A 227 16.61 -14.72 43.09
C THR A 227 16.27 -16.07 43.73
N VAL A 228 15.01 -16.50 43.69
CA VAL A 228 14.57 -17.77 44.26
C VAL A 228 13.98 -18.69 43.21
N ASP A 229 13.86 -19.96 43.56
CA ASP A 229 13.44 -21.02 42.64
C ASP A 229 11.92 -21.01 42.33
N GLU A 230 11.12 -20.40 43.20
CA GLU A 230 9.66 -20.33 43.03
C GLU A 230 9.28 -19.54 41.77
N VAL A 231 8.52 -20.17 40.86
CA VAL A 231 7.91 -19.48 39.72
C VAL A 231 6.87 -18.50 40.26
N GLY A 232 7.16 -17.21 40.11
CA GLY A 232 6.32 -16.11 40.53
C GLY A 232 5.56 -15.47 39.35
N GLN A 233 4.66 -14.55 39.68
CA GLN A 233 3.80 -13.85 38.72
C GLN A 233 4.57 -13.12 37.62
N TYR A 234 5.83 -12.77 37.90
CA TYR A 234 6.70 -12.01 37.01
C TYR A 234 7.96 -12.80 36.61
N SER A 235 7.95 -14.12 36.79
CA SER A 235 9.03 -14.97 36.26
C SER A 235 9.05 -14.92 34.74
N TRP A 236 10.23 -15.13 34.16
CA TRP A 236 10.37 -15.16 32.71
C TRP A 236 9.68 -16.41 32.14
N MET A 237 8.75 -16.23 31.19
CA MET A 237 7.88 -17.29 30.68
C MET A 237 7.63 -17.20 29.17
N ILE A 238 7.53 -18.34 28.49
CA ILE A 238 7.23 -18.46 27.05
C ILE A 238 6.33 -19.65 26.74
N GLY A 239 5.33 -19.46 25.88
CA GLY A 239 4.41 -20.47 25.37
C GLY A 239 4.79 -21.06 24.02
N THR A 240 3.98 -21.99 23.53
CA THR A 240 4.10 -22.66 22.22
C THR A 240 3.01 -22.23 21.23
N GLY A 241 2.50 -21.01 21.36
CA GLY A 241 1.34 -20.53 20.60
C GLY A 241 0.03 -21.24 20.96
N PHE A 242 -0.97 -21.14 20.08
CA PHE A 242 -2.26 -21.82 20.21
C PHE A 242 -2.18 -23.29 19.80
N ASN A 243 -2.66 -24.17 20.67
CA ASN A 243 -2.67 -25.61 20.44
C ASN A 243 -4.03 -26.22 20.79
N ASP A 244 -4.47 -27.19 20.00
CA ASP A 244 -5.62 -28.01 20.35
C ASP A 244 -5.36 -28.80 21.66
N PRO A 245 -6.41 -29.16 22.41
CA PRO A 245 -6.27 -30.02 23.59
C PRO A 245 -5.55 -31.33 23.24
N HIS A 246 -4.63 -31.79 24.10
CA HIS A 246 -3.87 -33.03 23.95
C HIS A 246 -2.98 -33.10 22.70
N ASN A 247 -2.53 -31.95 22.21
CA ASN A 247 -1.62 -31.87 21.07
C ASN A 247 -0.21 -32.33 21.45
N GLN A 248 0.12 -33.59 21.14
CA GLN A 248 1.46 -34.12 21.37
C GLN A 248 2.57 -33.29 20.69
N THR A 249 2.30 -32.66 19.56
CA THR A 249 3.28 -31.84 18.82
C THR A 249 3.73 -30.62 19.63
N SER A 250 2.83 -29.99 20.37
CA SER A 250 3.14 -28.80 21.18
C SER A 250 4.02 -29.19 22.38
N HIS A 251 3.72 -30.31 23.03
CA HIS A 251 4.53 -30.82 24.14
C HIS A 251 5.97 -31.12 23.69
N TYR A 252 6.15 -31.60 22.45
CA TYR A 252 7.47 -31.77 21.86
C TYR A 252 8.12 -30.43 21.50
N ALA A 253 7.36 -29.47 20.96
CA ALA A 253 7.88 -28.15 20.62
C ALA A 253 8.43 -27.42 21.86
N ALA A 254 7.72 -27.47 23.00
CA ALA A 254 8.20 -26.92 24.27
C ALA A 254 9.49 -27.62 24.75
N SER A 255 9.59 -28.93 24.58
CA SER A 255 10.73 -29.73 25.06
C SER A 255 11.94 -29.71 24.14
N ASN A 256 11.74 -29.41 22.85
CA ASN A 256 12.79 -29.33 21.85
C ASN A 256 13.63 -28.04 22.00
N ARG A 257 13.05 -27.00 22.62
CA ARG A 257 13.73 -25.73 22.81
C ARG A 257 14.93 -25.91 23.75
N THR A 258 16.08 -25.40 23.30
CA THR A 258 17.27 -25.23 24.12
C THR A 258 17.30 -23.79 24.62
N TYR A 259 17.33 -23.64 25.94
CA TYR A 259 17.31 -22.35 26.61
C TYR A 259 18.72 -22.00 27.09
N ILE A 260 19.13 -20.77 26.86
CA ILE A 260 20.46 -20.29 27.24
C ILE A 260 20.23 -19.06 28.11
N ALA A 261 20.53 -19.21 29.40
CA ALA A 261 20.56 -18.11 30.33
C ALA A 261 22.01 -17.63 30.46
N VAL A 262 22.27 -16.35 30.24
CA VAL A 262 23.57 -15.73 30.47
C VAL A 262 23.45 -14.71 31.59
N THR A 263 24.05 -15.00 32.74
CA THR A 263 24.10 -14.07 33.87
C THR A 263 25.39 -13.27 33.83
N VAL A 264 25.25 -11.95 33.68
CA VAL A 264 26.35 -10.99 33.72
C VAL A 264 26.43 -10.36 35.10
N PHE A 265 27.58 -10.54 35.73
CA PHE A 265 27.96 -9.95 37.00
C PHE A 265 28.82 -8.73 36.73
N GLY A 266 28.24 -7.53 36.88
CA GLY A 266 28.92 -6.28 36.59
C GLY A 266 28.80 -5.24 37.70
N TYR A 267 29.38 -4.09 37.41
CA TYR A 267 29.39 -2.94 38.32
C TYR A 267 28.22 -2.00 38.03
N ASP A 268 27.72 -1.33 39.06
CA ASP A 268 26.72 -0.26 38.95
C ASP A 268 27.34 1.03 38.39
N SER A 269 26.53 1.85 37.75
CA SER A 269 26.89 3.14 37.13
C SER A 269 27.74 4.08 37.99
N GLN A 270 27.57 4.01 39.33
CA GLN A 270 28.28 4.86 40.28
C GLN A 270 29.75 4.45 40.53
N VAL A 271 30.17 3.28 40.04
CA VAL A 271 31.52 2.75 40.26
C VAL A 271 32.45 3.23 39.13
N THR A 272 33.55 3.91 39.51
CA THR A 272 34.56 4.39 38.56
C THR A 272 35.80 3.48 38.55
N GLY A 273 36.40 3.27 37.37
CA GLY A 273 37.61 2.45 37.24
C GLY A 273 37.41 0.96 37.57
N ALA A 274 36.18 0.45 37.39
CA ALA A 274 35.82 -0.92 37.72
C ALA A 274 36.53 -1.96 36.82
N SER A 275 36.71 -3.16 37.35
CA SER A 275 37.15 -4.33 36.56
C SER A 275 36.07 -4.77 35.58
N LYS A 276 36.47 -5.32 34.43
CA LYS A 276 35.54 -5.80 33.38
C LYS A 276 34.50 -6.79 33.96
N PRO A 277 33.21 -6.68 33.61
CA PRO A 277 32.18 -7.63 34.02
C PRO A 277 32.47 -9.06 33.60
N ALA A 278 31.87 -10.01 34.31
CA ALA A 278 31.98 -11.43 34.01
C ALA A 278 30.61 -12.02 33.67
N ALA A 279 30.50 -12.67 32.52
CA ALA A 279 29.29 -13.39 32.10
C ALA A 279 29.44 -14.90 32.31
N LYS A 280 28.35 -15.55 32.71
CA LYS A 280 28.29 -16.99 33.01
C LYS A 280 27.10 -17.59 32.26
N LEU A 281 27.36 -18.63 31.47
CA LEU A 281 26.33 -19.31 30.70
C LEU A 281 25.75 -20.49 31.49
N ALA A 282 24.45 -20.72 31.29
CA ALA A 282 23.72 -21.89 31.75
C ALA A 282 22.76 -22.33 30.65
N CYS A 283 22.99 -23.51 30.08
CA CYS A 283 22.15 -24.08 29.05
C CYS A 283 21.22 -25.15 29.63
N LEU A 284 19.94 -25.10 29.26
CA LEU A 284 18.89 -25.93 29.82
C LEU A 284 18.05 -26.55 28.72
N ARG A 285 17.77 -27.85 28.86
CA ARG A 285 16.79 -28.56 28.05
C ARG A 285 16.27 -29.77 28.84
N PRO A 286 14.95 -29.96 28.98
CA PRO A 286 14.44 -31.14 29.65
C PRO A 286 14.84 -32.41 28.88
N LYS A 287 14.98 -33.53 29.60
CA LYS A 287 15.34 -34.80 28.97
C LYS A 287 14.36 -35.16 27.86
N TRP A 288 14.93 -35.55 26.71
CA TRP A 288 14.15 -35.98 25.56
C TRP A 288 13.31 -37.22 25.89
N ALA A 289 12.06 -37.22 25.43
CA ALA A 289 11.17 -38.37 25.50
C ALA A 289 10.58 -38.65 24.11
N SER A 290 10.72 -39.89 23.63
CA SER A 290 10.19 -40.31 22.33
C SER A 290 8.67 -40.17 22.27
N PRO A 291 8.09 -39.84 21.11
CA PRO A 291 6.65 -39.84 20.95
C PRO A 291 6.03 -41.21 21.20
N SER A 292 5.06 -41.28 22.11
CA SER A 292 4.27 -42.49 22.33
C SER A 292 3.26 -42.62 21.19
N VAL A 293 3.47 -43.60 20.31
CA VAL A 293 2.51 -43.95 19.25
C VAL A 293 1.25 -44.52 19.90
N SER A 294 0.21 -43.69 20.04
CA SER A 294 -1.12 -44.15 20.44
C SER A 294 -1.75 -44.89 19.26
N SER A 295 -1.91 -46.21 19.42
CA SER A 295 -2.65 -47.07 18.51
C SER A 295 -4.16 -46.78 18.61
N THR A 296 -4.71 -46.06 17.64
CA THR A 296 -6.16 -46.02 17.43
C THR A 296 -6.49 -46.75 16.14
N THR A 297 -6.91 -48.00 16.30
CA THR A 297 -7.41 -48.89 15.26
C THR A 297 -8.60 -48.26 14.51
N PRO A 298 -8.59 -48.17 13.17
CA PRO A 298 -9.80 -47.91 12.41
C PRO A 298 -10.58 -49.22 12.28
N THR A 299 -11.73 -49.31 12.96
CA THR A 299 -12.69 -50.40 12.76
C THR A 299 -13.25 -50.33 11.34
N ALA A 300 -13.11 -51.45 10.62
CA ALA A 300 -13.56 -51.65 9.24
C ALA A 300 -15.08 -51.55 9.07
N THR A 301 -15.54 -51.12 7.89
CA THR A 301 -16.35 -51.93 6.97
C THR A 301 -16.39 -51.26 5.58
N ALA A 302 -16.06 -52.06 4.56
CA ALA A 302 -15.95 -51.73 3.13
C ALA A 302 -17.32 -51.93 2.40
N PRO A 303 -17.41 -52.13 1.07
CA PRO A 303 -16.59 -51.73 -0.08
C PRO A 303 -17.45 -51.15 -1.24
N LEU A 304 -16.83 -50.60 -2.29
CA LEU A 304 -17.09 -51.02 -3.67
C LEU A 304 -15.94 -50.65 -4.60
N ARG A 305 -15.73 -51.55 -5.56
CA ARG A 305 -14.58 -51.80 -6.44
C ARG A 305 -14.99 -51.37 -7.87
N PRO A 306 -14.17 -51.56 -8.92
CA PRO A 306 -13.09 -50.71 -9.43
C PRO A 306 -13.30 -50.35 -10.93
N THR A 307 -12.18 -50.02 -11.61
CA THR A 307 -11.90 -50.07 -13.07
C THR A 307 -12.42 -48.89 -13.92
N ALA A 308 -11.70 -48.36 -14.90
CA ALA A 308 -10.47 -48.78 -15.59
C ALA A 308 -9.76 -47.57 -16.22
N SER A 309 -8.46 -47.76 -16.46
CA SER A 309 -7.61 -47.07 -17.43
C SER A 309 -8.13 -47.22 -18.88
N VAL A 310 -7.71 -46.32 -19.78
CA VAL A 310 -7.13 -46.63 -21.11
C VAL A 310 -6.66 -45.33 -21.80
N GLU A 311 -5.60 -45.51 -22.58
CA GLU A 311 -4.69 -44.57 -23.21
C GLU A 311 -5.19 -43.88 -24.50
N SER A 312 -4.42 -42.84 -24.86
CA SER A 312 -4.00 -42.45 -26.21
C SER A 312 -4.95 -41.63 -27.10
N SER A 313 -4.45 -40.51 -27.62
CA SER A 313 -4.03 -40.46 -29.03
C SER A 313 -3.37 -39.14 -29.40
N THR A 314 -2.24 -39.28 -30.07
CA THR A 314 -1.55 -38.30 -30.91
C THR A 314 -2.36 -38.03 -32.18
N SER A 315 -2.36 -36.78 -32.66
CA SER A 315 -2.60 -36.47 -34.06
C SER A 315 -1.76 -35.29 -34.51
N SER A 316 -0.96 -35.51 -35.56
CA SER A 316 -0.07 -34.55 -36.19
C SER A 316 -0.77 -33.67 -37.24
N ALA A 317 -0.24 -32.45 -37.35
CA ALA A 317 -0.03 -31.61 -38.55
C ALA A 317 -1.19 -31.31 -39.53
N ARG A 318 -1.41 -30.00 -39.76
CA ARG A 318 -1.46 -29.47 -41.13
C ARG A 318 -1.04 -28.00 -41.21
N SER A 319 0.03 -27.78 -41.95
CA SER A 319 0.41 -26.49 -42.54
C SER A 319 -0.53 -26.18 -43.70
N LEU A 320 -0.92 -24.92 -43.84
CA LEU A 320 -1.33 -24.36 -45.13
C LEU A 320 -0.83 -22.92 -45.24
N THR A 321 0.21 -22.81 -46.04
CA THR A 321 0.74 -21.62 -46.69
C THR A 321 -0.32 -21.10 -47.67
N THR A 322 -0.57 -19.79 -47.71
CA THR A 322 -0.91 -19.12 -48.96
C THR A 322 -0.34 -17.72 -48.97
N THR A 323 0.66 -17.58 -49.83
CA THR A 323 1.31 -16.37 -50.29
C THR A 323 0.40 -15.67 -51.31
N THR A 324 0.16 -14.36 -51.18
CA THR A 324 0.10 -13.47 -52.36
C THR A 324 0.48 -12.05 -51.98
N SER A 325 1.62 -11.65 -52.54
CA SER A 325 2.21 -10.32 -52.65
C SER A 325 1.46 -9.41 -53.61
N MET A 326 1.51 -8.09 -53.39
CA MET A 326 1.87 -7.03 -54.37
C MET A 326 2.21 -5.75 -53.56
N THR A 327 3.50 -5.37 -53.41
CA THR A 327 4.23 -4.29 -54.15
C THR A 327 3.50 -2.94 -54.13
N SER A 328 4.08 -1.82 -53.67
CA SER A 328 5.31 -1.15 -54.15
C SER A 328 5.70 -0.04 -53.13
N SER A 329 6.95 0.08 -52.67
CA SER A 329 8.09 0.80 -53.29
C SER A 329 8.51 2.04 -52.50
N SER A 330 9.80 2.05 -52.10
CA SER A 330 10.76 3.18 -52.06
C SER A 330 10.45 4.37 -51.14
N SER A 331 11.38 4.98 -50.41
CA SER A 331 12.84 4.89 -50.39
C SER A 331 13.37 5.74 -49.22
N ALA A 332 14.53 5.35 -48.71
CA ALA A 332 15.25 5.97 -47.61
C ALA A 332 15.82 7.37 -47.92
N ALA A 333 15.81 8.22 -46.88
CA ALA A 333 16.83 9.19 -46.40
C ALA A 333 17.50 10.18 -47.41
N PRO A 334 18.26 11.22 -46.98
CA PRO A 334 18.62 11.68 -45.64
C PRO A 334 18.42 13.19 -45.39
N ALA A 335 18.64 13.61 -44.14
CA ALA A 335 18.86 14.99 -43.75
C ALA A 335 20.34 15.38 -43.92
N THR A 336 20.64 16.56 -44.48
CA THR A 336 21.86 17.35 -44.23
C THR A 336 21.75 18.77 -44.81
N SER A 337 22.01 19.79 -43.97
CA SER A 337 22.85 21.01 -44.13
C SER A 337 22.80 21.80 -45.47
N SER A 338 22.86 23.14 -45.59
CA SER A 338 23.44 24.20 -44.75
C SER A 338 23.24 25.59 -45.43
N LYS A 339 23.45 26.66 -44.64
CA LYS A 339 23.96 28.01 -45.00
C LYS A 339 23.13 28.98 -45.86
N ALA A 340 22.80 30.13 -45.26
CA ALA A 340 23.24 31.43 -45.78
C ALA A 340 23.29 32.48 -44.65
N THR A 341 24.24 33.40 -44.81
CA THR A 341 24.83 34.26 -43.78
C THR A 341 24.28 35.70 -43.84
N SER A 342 24.33 36.37 -42.70
CA SER A 342 24.13 37.78 -42.32
C SER A 342 24.11 38.90 -43.39
N THR A 343 23.29 39.94 -43.13
CA THR A 343 23.75 41.34 -43.02
C THR A 343 22.74 42.19 -42.21
N ALA A 344 23.24 43.26 -41.57
CA ALA A 344 22.80 43.85 -40.30
C ALA A 344 21.72 44.97 -40.34
N SER A 345 20.96 45.07 -39.22
CA SER A 345 20.43 46.23 -38.43
C SER A 345 19.87 47.53 -39.08
N PRO A 346 19.14 48.41 -38.35
CA PRO A 346 18.21 48.23 -37.22
C PRO A 346 16.90 49.06 -37.38
N THR A 347 15.74 48.56 -36.93
CA THR A 347 14.66 49.37 -36.30
C THR A 347 13.51 48.44 -35.88
N ALA A 348 13.72 47.74 -34.77
CA ALA A 348 12.72 46.91 -34.11
C ALA A 348 12.22 47.65 -32.85
N THR A 349 11.20 48.49 -33.01
CA THR A 349 10.34 48.92 -31.89
C THR A 349 8.87 49.11 -32.28
N GLY A 350 8.49 48.92 -33.56
CA GLY A 350 7.10 49.01 -34.01
C GLY A 350 6.37 47.69 -34.28
N HIS A 351 7.07 46.54 -34.28
CA HIS A 351 6.51 45.25 -34.72
C HIS A 351 5.99 44.33 -33.60
N CYS A 352 6.28 44.63 -32.32
CA CYS A 352 5.80 43.79 -31.22
C CYS A 352 4.37 44.14 -30.77
N LEU A 353 3.95 45.41 -30.82
CA LEU A 353 2.56 45.77 -30.48
C LEU A 353 1.55 45.27 -31.52
N GLY A 354 1.92 45.21 -32.80
CA GLY A 354 1.06 44.69 -33.87
C GLY A 354 0.84 43.18 -33.79
N MET A 355 1.83 42.40 -33.33
CA MET A 355 1.71 40.94 -33.21
C MET A 355 0.90 40.50 -31.98
N VAL A 356 1.02 41.21 -30.84
CA VAL A 356 0.23 40.91 -29.63
C VAL A 356 -1.25 41.32 -29.80
N LEU A 357 -1.53 42.48 -30.41
CA LEU A 357 -2.90 42.87 -30.76
C LEU A 357 -3.52 41.93 -31.81
N SER A 358 -2.74 41.45 -32.79
CA SER A 358 -3.24 40.49 -33.78
C SER A 358 -3.62 39.14 -33.15
N SER A 359 -2.85 38.66 -32.17
CA SER A 359 -3.09 37.37 -31.52
C SER A 359 -4.31 37.41 -30.57
N ALA A 360 -4.49 38.51 -29.83
CA ALA A 360 -5.67 38.72 -28.98
C ALA A 360 -6.95 38.93 -29.80
N ILE A 361 -6.88 39.65 -30.92
CA ILE A 361 -8.01 39.82 -31.85
C ILE A 361 -8.34 38.48 -32.53
N ILE A 362 -7.35 37.69 -32.93
CA ILE A 362 -7.56 36.34 -33.48
C ILE A 362 -8.21 35.43 -32.44
N PHE A 363 -7.73 35.42 -31.19
CA PHE A 363 -8.33 34.64 -30.10
C PHE A 363 -9.78 35.07 -29.82
N TYR A 364 -10.04 36.37 -29.73
CA TYR A 364 -11.40 36.91 -29.55
C TYR A 364 -12.33 36.57 -30.73
N LEU A 365 -11.84 36.65 -31.97
CA LEU A 365 -12.59 36.26 -33.16
C LEU A 365 -12.81 34.75 -33.26
N LEU A 366 -11.90 33.92 -32.76
CA LEU A 366 -12.07 32.46 -32.69
C LEU A 366 -13.13 32.08 -31.65
N VAL A 367 -13.03 32.63 -30.44
CA VAL A 367 -14.03 32.43 -29.37
C VAL A 367 -15.42 32.91 -29.81
N GLN A 368 -15.51 34.06 -30.47
CA GLN A 368 -16.80 34.55 -30.98
C GLN A 368 -17.39 33.65 -32.07
N ARG A 369 -16.56 33.03 -32.93
CA ARG A 369 -17.02 32.07 -33.94
C ARG A 369 -17.60 30.80 -33.32
N ASP A 370 -17.00 30.33 -32.24
CA ASP A 370 -17.48 29.16 -31.50
C ASP A 370 -18.81 29.46 -30.79
N ILE A 371 -18.93 30.63 -30.18
CA ILE A 371 -20.17 31.12 -29.58
C ILE A 371 -21.29 31.28 -30.62
N ASP A 372 -20.98 31.83 -31.81
CA ASP A 372 -21.95 31.95 -32.90
C ASP A 372 -22.51 30.57 -33.33
N ALA A 373 -21.66 29.53 -33.34
CA ALA A 373 -22.07 28.17 -33.65
C ALA A 373 -22.96 27.57 -32.56
N MET A 374 -22.59 27.72 -31.28
CA MET A 374 -23.40 27.26 -30.14
C MET A 374 -24.76 27.93 -30.07
N ARG A 375 -24.84 29.23 -30.37
CA ARG A 375 -26.10 30.00 -30.40
C ARG A 375 -26.96 29.74 -31.66
N GLY A 376 -26.53 28.83 -32.53
CA GLY A 376 -27.25 28.49 -33.75
C GLY A 376 -27.36 29.64 -34.76
N ILE A 377 -26.35 30.52 -34.82
CA ILE A 377 -26.34 31.67 -35.73
C ILE A 377 -25.77 31.27 -37.10
N ARG A 378 -24.64 30.55 -37.13
CA ARG A 378 -23.97 30.08 -38.36
C ARG A 378 -22.96 28.98 -38.05
N ILE A 379 -22.69 28.10 -39.03
CA ILE A 379 -21.53 27.20 -39.00
C ILE A 379 -20.38 27.88 -39.77
N PRO A 380 -19.23 28.19 -39.14
CA PRO A 380 -18.14 28.84 -39.85
C PRO A 380 -17.52 27.94 -40.93
N SER A 381 -17.08 28.55 -42.04
CA SER A 381 -16.63 27.85 -43.26
C SER A 381 -15.29 27.12 -43.13
N ASP A 382 -14.51 27.40 -42.09
CA ASP A 382 -13.25 26.71 -41.78
C ASP A 382 -13.45 25.82 -40.56
N ILE A 383 -13.71 24.53 -40.81
CA ILE A 383 -14.02 23.54 -39.78
C ILE A 383 -12.74 22.95 -39.14
N SER A 384 -11.55 23.23 -39.67
CA SER A 384 -10.32 22.67 -39.10
C SER A 384 -9.94 23.25 -37.74
N CYS A 385 -10.51 24.40 -37.37
CA CYS A 385 -10.26 25.09 -36.09
C CYS A 385 -11.46 25.04 -35.11
N ILE A 386 -12.62 24.50 -35.50
CA ILE A 386 -13.81 24.45 -34.63
C ILE A 386 -13.96 23.03 -34.10
N TYR A 387 -14.07 22.89 -32.78
CA TYR A 387 -14.50 21.63 -32.19
C TYR A 387 -15.94 21.34 -32.67
N PRO A 388 -16.17 20.26 -33.46
CA PRO A 388 -17.50 19.95 -34.02
C PRO A 388 -18.63 19.91 -32.97
N ALA A 389 -18.26 19.67 -31.71
CA ALA A 389 -19.09 19.75 -30.52
C ALA A 389 -19.97 21.03 -30.45
N TYR A 390 -19.41 22.22 -30.69
CA TYR A 390 -20.14 23.49 -30.57
C TYR A 390 -21.28 23.60 -31.59
N ALA A 391 -21.02 23.16 -32.82
CA ALA A 391 -22.03 23.13 -33.87
C ALA A 391 -23.10 22.07 -33.57
N VAL A 392 -22.72 20.90 -33.06
CA VAL A 392 -23.67 19.87 -32.61
C VAL A 392 -24.59 20.42 -31.51
N TYR A 393 -24.02 21.06 -30.49
CA TYR A 393 -24.79 21.74 -29.44
C TYR A 393 -25.80 22.71 -30.03
N GLY A 394 -25.33 23.65 -30.88
CA GLY A 394 -26.21 24.63 -31.52
C GLY A 394 -27.34 24.02 -32.33
N ILE A 395 -27.06 22.97 -33.12
CA ILE A 395 -28.05 22.24 -33.91
C ILE A 395 -29.10 21.56 -33.03
N ARG A 396 -28.70 20.93 -31.93
CA ARG A 396 -29.62 20.22 -31.03
C ARG A 396 -30.50 21.16 -30.21
N HIS A 397 -30.01 22.35 -29.89
CA HIS A 397 -30.74 23.33 -29.07
C HIS A 397 -31.60 24.31 -29.90
N HIS A 398 -31.34 24.49 -31.21
CA HIS A 398 -32.04 25.47 -32.05
C HIS A 398 -32.71 24.83 -33.28
N ASP A 399 -34.03 24.63 -33.25
CA ASP A 399 -34.80 23.98 -34.34
C ASP A 399 -34.67 24.72 -35.69
N THR A 400 -34.79 26.05 -35.68
CA THR A 400 -34.67 26.87 -36.89
C THR A 400 -33.29 26.75 -37.54
N PHE A 401 -32.25 26.66 -36.71
CA PHE A 401 -30.87 26.49 -37.17
C PHE A 401 -30.64 25.09 -37.75
N ALA A 402 -31.15 24.04 -37.11
CA ALA A 402 -31.08 22.67 -37.61
C ALA A 402 -31.72 22.51 -39.00
N ARG A 403 -32.74 23.32 -39.31
CA ARG A 403 -33.43 23.36 -40.61
C ARG A 403 -32.75 24.27 -41.63
N SER A 404 -31.72 25.01 -41.24
CA SER A 404 -31.05 25.96 -42.11
C SER A 404 -30.24 25.26 -43.19
N LYS A 405 -29.99 25.98 -44.28
CA LYS A 405 -29.12 25.56 -45.38
C LYS A 405 -27.65 25.37 -44.97
N ASP A 406 -27.27 25.80 -43.77
CA ASP A 406 -25.90 25.68 -43.27
C ASP A 406 -25.67 24.29 -42.67
N VAL A 407 -26.73 23.54 -42.32
CA VAL A 407 -26.69 22.19 -41.71
C VAL A 407 -26.96 21.09 -42.75
N VAL A 408 -26.20 21.12 -43.84
CA VAL A 408 -26.32 20.15 -44.95
C VAL A 408 -25.22 19.08 -44.90
N ASP A 409 -24.11 19.35 -44.20
CA ASP A 409 -22.99 18.44 -44.08
C ASP A 409 -23.39 17.13 -43.37
N LYS A 410 -22.99 16.00 -43.96
CA LYS A 410 -23.27 14.65 -43.47
C LYS A 410 -22.77 14.44 -42.04
N LYS A 411 -21.69 15.12 -41.62
CA LYS A 411 -21.12 14.98 -40.27
C LYS A 411 -22.07 15.44 -39.15
N PHE A 412 -23.03 16.32 -39.47
CA PHE A 412 -24.02 16.83 -38.52
C PHE A 412 -25.39 16.16 -38.67
N ALA A 413 -25.52 15.15 -39.54
CA ALA A 413 -26.79 14.53 -39.85
C ALA A 413 -27.47 13.92 -38.60
N ARG A 414 -26.71 13.30 -37.69
CA ARG A 414 -27.26 12.75 -36.43
C ARG A 414 -27.84 13.84 -35.54
N ALA A 415 -27.07 14.90 -35.28
CA ALA A 415 -27.51 16.04 -34.48
C ALA A 415 -28.78 16.68 -35.06
N ARG A 416 -28.81 16.89 -36.39
CA ARG A 416 -29.97 17.42 -37.10
C ARG A 416 -31.18 16.49 -36.98
N ASN A 417 -30.99 15.20 -37.24
CA ASN A 417 -32.08 14.24 -37.21
C ASN A 417 -32.64 14.06 -35.79
N ALA A 418 -31.79 14.10 -34.76
CA ALA A 418 -32.24 14.13 -33.37
C ALA A 418 -33.15 15.34 -33.12
N ARG A 419 -32.72 16.54 -33.52
CA ARG A 419 -33.51 17.77 -33.38
C ARG A 419 -34.86 17.69 -34.08
N LEU A 420 -34.91 17.18 -35.31
CA LEU A 420 -36.16 17.00 -36.04
C LEU A 420 -37.13 16.06 -35.32
N ILE A 421 -36.63 14.92 -34.82
CA ILE A 421 -37.44 13.97 -34.04
C ILE A 421 -38.01 14.65 -32.79
N MET A 422 -37.17 15.37 -32.03
CA MET A 422 -37.60 16.13 -30.85
C MET A 422 -38.64 17.22 -31.20
N SER A 423 -38.60 17.74 -32.43
CA SER A 423 -39.60 18.66 -33.00
C SER A 423 -40.81 17.95 -33.65
N ASN A 424 -41.05 16.67 -33.35
CA ASN A 424 -42.16 15.85 -33.88
C ASN A 424 -42.12 15.57 -35.39
N GLU A 425 -40.94 15.57 -35.99
CA GLU A 425 -40.74 15.25 -37.41
C GLU A 425 -39.78 14.07 -37.57
N ILE A 426 -40.20 13.03 -38.31
CA ILE A 426 -39.36 11.85 -38.55
C ILE A 426 -38.59 12.03 -39.87
N PRO A 427 -37.27 12.29 -39.84
CA PRO A 427 -36.47 12.43 -41.05
C PRO A 427 -36.24 11.08 -41.75
N ASN A 428 -35.82 11.14 -43.01
CA ASN A 428 -35.33 9.95 -43.73
C ASN A 428 -33.92 9.57 -43.23
N MET A 429 -33.79 8.40 -42.61
CA MET A 429 -32.57 7.87 -42.00
C MET A 429 -32.21 6.51 -42.59
N ALA A 430 -31.90 6.48 -43.88
CA ALA A 430 -31.65 5.25 -44.64
C ALA A 430 -30.45 4.43 -44.13
N THR A 431 -29.49 5.07 -43.47
CA THR A 431 -28.23 4.44 -43.04
C THR A 431 -27.97 4.68 -41.56
N ASN A 432 -27.24 3.77 -40.90
CA ASN A 432 -27.03 3.85 -39.45
C ASN A 432 -26.16 5.03 -39.02
N ASP A 433 -25.29 5.54 -39.89
CA ASP A 433 -24.40 6.68 -39.60
C ASP A 433 -25.15 8.01 -39.44
N VAL A 434 -26.41 8.11 -39.89
CA VAL A 434 -27.27 9.29 -39.73
C VAL A 434 -28.35 9.11 -38.67
N LYS A 435 -28.46 7.93 -38.05
CA LYS A 435 -29.41 7.68 -36.97
C LYS A 435 -28.86 8.21 -35.65
N PRO A 436 -29.56 9.12 -34.97
CA PRO A 436 -29.15 9.60 -33.66
C PRO A 436 -29.34 8.51 -32.59
N TYR A 437 -28.36 8.41 -31.67
CA TYR A 437 -28.45 7.50 -30.53
C TYR A 437 -29.35 8.08 -29.42
N CYS A 438 -29.12 9.34 -29.03
CA CYS A 438 -29.99 10.08 -28.12
C CYS A 438 -31.01 10.93 -28.89
N ILE A 439 -32.30 10.66 -28.71
CA ILE A 439 -33.42 11.32 -29.44
C ILE A 439 -34.34 12.16 -28.54
N TRP A 440 -33.96 12.36 -27.28
CA TRP A 440 -34.81 12.93 -26.22
C TRP A 440 -34.14 14.06 -25.43
N TYR A 441 -32.99 14.56 -25.90
CA TYR A 441 -32.25 15.65 -25.26
C TYR A 441 -31.85 16.73 -26.29
N PRO A 442 -32.13 18.03 -26.03
CA PRO A 442 -32.65 18.59 -24.78
C PRO A 442 -34.17 18.46 -24.60
N ASP A 443 -34.92 18.22 -25.68
CA ASP A 443 -36.38 18.19 -25.72
C ASP A 443 -36.92 16.77 -25.97
N ILE A 444 -38.21 16.56 -25.66
CA ILE A 444 -38.87 15.25 -25.80
C ILE A 444 -39.94 15.33 -26.90
N ALA A 445 -39.93 14.38 -27.83
CA ALA A 445 -41.00 14.24 -28.82
C ALA A 445 -42.30 13.68 -28.21
N SER A 446 -43.43 13.87 -28.89
CA SER A 446 -44.70 13.30 -28.48
C SER A 446 -44.72 11.76 -28.56
N GLU A 447 -45.59 11.16 -27.75
CA GLU A 447 -45.82 9.70 -27.76
C GLU A 447 -46.15 9.16 -29.16
N GLU A 448 -46.95 9.88 -29.96
CA GLU A 448 -47.31 9.46 -31.32
C GLU A 448 -46.12 9.52 -32.29
N THR A 449 -45.24 10.52 -32.15
CA THR A 449 -43.99 10.58 -32.93
C THR A 449 -43.13 9.37 -32.63
N TYR A 450 -42.96 9.02 -31.37
CA TYR A 450 -42.17 7.84 -30.97
C TYR A 450 -42.80 6.53 -31.44
N ARG A 451 -44.13 6.40 -31.38
CA ARG A 451 -44.87 5.24 -31.96
C ARG A 451 -44.62 5.11 -33.46
N SER A 452 -44.68 6.23 -34.19
CA SER A 452 -44.40 6.28 -35.63
C SER A 452 -42.93 5.97 -35.93
N LEU A 453 -41.99 6.47 -35.11
CA LEU A 453 -40.56 6.24 -35.26
C LEU A 453 -40.21 4.76 -35.07
N ALA A 454 -40.72 4.13 -34.02
CA ALA A 454 -40.55 2.69 -33.75
C ALA A 454 -41.08 1.82 -34.89
N LYS A 455 -42.19 2.22 -35.51
CA LYS A 455 -42.77 1.53 -36.66
C LYS A 455 -41.94 1.69 -37.94
N GLN A 456 -41.42 2.89 -38.19
CA GLN A 456 -40.65 3.19 -39.41
C GLN A 456 -39.20 2.70 -39.34
N TYR A 457 -38.59 2.74 -38.16
CA TYR A 457 -37.21 2.30 -37.91
C TYR A 457 -37.18 1.32 -36.72
N PRO A 458 -37.51 0.03 -36.95
CA PRO A 458 -37.56 -0.98 -35.90
C PRO A 458 -36.23 -1.21 -35.17
N ASP A 459 -35.10 -0.81 -35.76
CA ASP A 459 -33.79 -0.90 -35.12
C ASP A 459 -33.57 0.18 -34.04
N MET A 460 -34.40 1.23 -34.01
CA MET A 460 -34.35 2.31 -33.01
C MET A 460 -35.32 2.09 -31.83
N ILE A 461 -36.02 0.95 -31.75
CA ILE A 461 -37.05 0.70 -30.73
C ILE A 461 -36.53 0.83 -29.29
N TYR A 462 -35.27 0.50 -29.03
CA TYR A 462 -34.66 0.65 -27.70
C TYR A 462 -34.34 2.11 -27.37
N ALA A 463 -33.95 2.92 -28.35
CA ALA A 463 -33.83 4.38 -28.17
C ALA A 463 -35.19 5.01 -27.88
N VAL A 464 -36.25 4.53 -28.55
CA VAL A 464 -37.64 4.92 -28.24
C VAL A 464 -38.05 4.45 -26.83
N GLY A 465 -37.70 3.23 -26.44
CA GLY A 465 -37.96 2.70 -25.09
C GLY A 465 -37.30 3.55 -24.01
N ARG A 466 -36.06 3.97 -24.21
CA ARG A 466 -35.37 4.89 -23.29
C ARG A 466 -35.99 6.29 -23.27
N ALA A 467 -36.43 6.81 -24.41
CA ALA A 467 -37.20 8.04 -24.45
C ALA A 467 -38.53 7.93 -23.67
N CYS A 468 -39.20 6.78 -23.72
CA CYS A 468 -40.41 6.51 -22.94
C CYS A 468 -40.11 6.50 -21.42
N ALA A 469 -39.01 5.88 -21.00
CA ALA A 469 -38.55 5.88 -19.61
C ALA A 469 -38.35 7.30 -19.08
N LEU A 470 -37.78 8.21 -19.87
CA LEU A 470 -37.60 9.60 -19.49
C LEU A 470 -38.92 10.40 -19.50
N ALA A 471 -39.73 10.23 -20.54
CA ALA A 471 -40.96 10.98 -20.75
C ALA A 471 -42.13 10.52 -19.86
N GLY A 472 -42.06 9.29 -19.34
CA GLY A 472 -43.13 8.64 -18.60
C GLY A 472 -44.23 8.05 -19.50
N TYR A 473 -43.89 7.66 -20.74
CA TYR A 473 -44.82 7.04 -21.68
C TYR A 473 -44.91 5.52 -21.46
N ASP A 474 -45.44 5.12 -20.30
CA ASP A 474 -45.57 3.72 -19.87
C ASP A 474 -46.38 2.86 -20.83
N LYS A 475 -47.49 3.39 -21.35
CA LYS A 475 -48.33 2.68 -22.33
C LYS A 475 -47.56 2.36 -23.60
N LEU A 476 -46.90 3.36 -24.19
CA LEU A 476 -46.08 3.16 -25.38
C LEU A 476 -44.94 2.19 -25.09
N TYR A 477 -44.26 2.30 -23.94
CA TYR A 477 -43.21 1.36 -23.57
C TYR A 477 -43.69 -0.10 -23.62
N HIS A 478 -44.88 -0.39 -23.10
CA HIS A 478 -45.48 -1.73 -23.19
C HIS A 478 -45.85 -2.13 -24.62
N GLU A 479 -46.30 -1.20 -25.46
CA GLU A 479 -46.58 -1.45 -26.89
C GLU A 479 -45.33 -1.87 -27.68
N LEU A 480 -44.14 -1.38 -27.29
CA LEU A 480 -42.88 -1.70 -27.98
C LEU A 480 -42.50 -3.18 -27.88
N GLY A 481 -42.96 -3.89 -26.84
CA GLY A 481 -42.69 -5.32 -26.65
C GLY A 481 -41.19 -5.64 -26.53
N ILE A 482 -40.39 -4.72 -26.00
CA ILE A 482 -38.94 -4.88 -25.84
C ILE A 482 -38.57 -5.64 -24.56
N LEU A 483 -37.40 -6.26 -24.58
CA LEU A 483 -36.84 -6.96 -23.41
C LEU A 483 -36.56 -5.99 -22.24
N PRO A 484 -36.64 -6.45 -20.98
CA PRO A 484 -36.31 -5.64 -19.80
C PRO A 484 -34.83 -5.22 -19.82
N GLU A 485 -34.59 -3.95 -20.13
CA GLU A 485 -33.27 -3.42 -20.47
C GLU A 485 -32.72 -2.54 -19.32
N VAL A 486 -31.45 -2.73 -18.95
CA VAL A 486 -30.87 -2.10 -17.75
C VAL A 486 -30.68 -0.59 -17.88
N SER A 487 -30.29 -0.06 -19.04
CA SER A 487 -30.16 1.38 -19.25
C SER A 487 -31.52 2.09 -19.28
N ILE A 488 -32.56 1.46 -19.81
CA ILE A 488 -33.93 1.95 -19.70
C ILE A 488 -34.37 1.97 -18.23
N ALA A 489 -34.04 0.94 -17.45
CA ALA A 489 -34.34 0.93 -16.01
C ALA A 489 -33.60 2.06 -15.26
N GLU A 490 -32.31 2.27 -15.54
CA GLU A 490 -31.53 3.36 -14.93
C GLU A 490 -32.12 4.73 -15.28
N GLU A 491 -32.50 4.96 -16.55
CA GLU A 491 -33.17 6.20 -17.00
C GLU A 491 -34.54 6.40 -16.35
N ALA A 492 -35.33 5.33 -16.24
CA ALA A 492 -36.66 5.35 -15.63
C ALA A 492 -36.58 5.67 -14.13
N ARG A 493 -35.56 5.15 -13.44
CA ARG A 493 -35.28 5.44 -12.03
C ARG A 493 -34.89 6.89 -11.82
N ASP A 494 -34.00 7.44 -12.65
CA ASP A 494 -33.61 8.86 -12.63
C ASP A 494 -34.83 9.78 -12.80
N ASN A 495 -35.83 9.34 -13.56
CA ASN A 495 -37.05 10.10 -13.85
C ASN A 495 -38.28 9.66 -13.04
N ALA A 496 -38.11 8.89 -11.96
CA ALA A 496 -39.21 8.25 -11.21
C ALA A 496 -40.21 9.22 -10.54
N ALA A 497 -39.88 10.52 -10.48
CA ALA A 497 -40.85 11.56 -10.10
C ALA A 497 -42.10 11.57 -11.03
N LYS A 498 -41.96 11.11 -12.28
CA LYS A 498 -43.07 10.87 -13.19
C LYS A 498 -43.65 9.48 -12.94
N SER A 499 -44.97 9.39 -12.72
CA SER A 499 -45.63 8.12 -12.43
C SER A 499 -45.41 7.06 -13.52
N GLY A 500 -45.42 7.46 -14.80
CA GLY A 500 -45.15 6.54 -15.90
C GLY A 500 -43.71 6.02 -15.93
N SER A 501 -42.72 6.87 -15.64
CA SER A 501 -41.32 6.46 -15.53
C SER A 501 -41.13 5.46 -14.38
N LYS A 502 -41.75 5.74 -13.22
CA LYS A 502 -41.78 4.80 -12.10
C LYS A 502 -42.42 3.46 -12.47
N ALA A 503 -43.53 3.47 -13.21
CA ALA A 503 -44.20 2.25 -13.66
C ALA A 503 -43.30 1.41 -14.59
N ILE A 504 -42.56 2.06 -15.50
CA ILE A 504 -41.58 1.39 -16.37
C ILE A 504 -40.46 0.75 -15.54
N PHE A 505 -39.90 1.49 -14.57
CA PHE A 505 -38.86 0.97 -13.68
C PHE A 505 -39.36 -0.24 -12.88
N ASP A 506 -40.49 -0.10 -12.20
CA ASP A 506 -41.08 -1.17 -11.38
C ASP A 506 -41.40 -2.40 -12.25
N HIS A 507 -41.87 -2.20 -13.49
CA HIS A 507 -42.10 -3.28 -14.44
C HIS A 507 -40.82 -4.02 -14.83
N ILE A 508 -39.75 -3.30 -15.22
CA ILE A 508 -38.46 -3.91 -15.59
C ILE A 508 -37.88 -4.67 -14.40
N MET A 509 -37.88 -4.06 -13.21
CA MET A 509 -37.29 -4.64 -12.00
C MET A 509 -38.11 -5.81 -11.44
N SER A 510 -39.38 -5.94 -11.81
CA SER A 510 -40.20 -7.12 -11.50
C SER A 510 -39.90 -8.34 -12.39
N GLN A 511 -39.16 -8.17 -13.48
CA GLN A 511 -38.80 -9.27 -14.36
C GLN A 511 -37.73 -10.17 -13.73
N PRO A 512 -37.76 -11.48 -14.00
CA PRO A 512 -36.79 -12.42 -13.41
C PRO A 512 -35.35 -12.22 -13.94
N VAL A 513 -35.20 -11.54 -15.07
CA VAL A 513 -33.91 -11.31 -15.73
C VAL A 513 -33.94 -9.99 -16.49
N CYS A 514 -32.83 -9.25 -16.46
CA CYS A 514 -32.61 -8.05 -17.26
C CYS A 514 -31.54 -8.29 -18.33
N TYR A 515 -31.50 -7.42 -19.33
CA TYR A 515 -30.62 -7.49 -20.49
C TYR A 515 -29.80 -6.20 -20.64
N SER A 516 -28.56 -6.34 -21.11
CA SER A 516 -27.72 -5.21 -21.55
C SER A 516 -27.76 -5.16 -23.07
N ILE A 517 -28.46 -4.15 -23.59
CA ILE A 517 -28.76 -4.00 -25.01
C ILE A 517 -28.19 -2.68 -25.51
N LEU A 518 -28.38 -1.61 -24.75
CA LEU A 518 -27.81 -0.31 -25.03
C LEU A 518 -26.39 -0.23 -24.44
N ASP A 519 -25.49 0.41 -25.18
CA ASP A 519 -24.12 0.71 -24.75
C ASP A 519 -23.81 2.17 -25.02
N ASP A 520 -23.83 2.97 -23.96
CA ASP A 520 -23.61 4.42 -24.01
C ASP A 520 -22.15 4.81 -24.27
N TYR A 521 -21.20 3.92 -23.98
CA TYR A 521 -19.77 4.15 -24.27
C TYR A 521 -19.51 4.13 -25.77
N THR A 522 -20.21 3.25 -26.49
CA THR A 522 -20.03 3.07 -27.95
C THR A 522 -21.16 3.67 -28.78
N ARG A 523 -22.27 4.07 -28.14
CA ARG A 523 -23.51 4.54 -28.77
C ARG A 523 -24.11 3.49 -29.70
N THR A 524 -24.16 2.25 -29.23
CA THR A 524 -24.65 1.10 -30.01
C THR A 524 -25.78 0.35 -29.30
N ALA A 525 -26.52 -0.45 -30.07
CA ALA A 525 -27.55 -1.34 -29.56
C ALA A 525 -27.32 -2.77 -30.09
N ASN A 526 -27.19 -3.75 -29.19
CA ASN A 526 -27.03 -5.16 -29.54
C ASN A 526 -28.36 -5.93 -29.36
N THR A 527 -29.18 -5.91 -30.40
CA THR A 527 -30.51 -6.55 -30.39
C THR A 527 -30.49 -8.03 -30.79
N THR A 528 -29.37 -8.55 -31.30
CA THR A 528 -29.29 -9.91 -31.86
C THR A 528 -28.87 -10.96 -30.84
N ASN A 529 -27.90 -10.62 -29.98
CA ASN A 529 -27.43 -11.50 -28.92
C ASN A 529 -27.14 -10.67 -27.65
N PRO A 530 -28.18 -10.14 -27.00
CA PRO A 530 -28.03 -9.28 -25.84
C PRO A 530 -27.50 -10.07 -24.64
N ARG A 531 -26.63 -9.43 -23.83
CA ARG A 531 -26.04 -10.07 -22.65
C ARG A 531 -27.11 -10.22 -21.55
N SER A 532 -27.14 -11.39 -20.91
CA SER A 532 -28.07 -11.72 -19.83
C SER A 532 -27.49 -12.83 -18.92
N PRO A 533 -27.70 -12.81 -17.59
CA PRO A 533 -28.34 -11.72 -16.83
C PRO A 533 -27.45 -10.47 -16.84
N ALA A 534 -28.10 -9.31 -16.96
CA ALA A 534 -27.49 -8.01 -16.77
C ALA A 534 -28.06 -7.34 -15.52
N PHE A 535 -27.32 -6.39 -14.97
CA PHE A 535 -27.72 -5.65 -13.78
C PHE A 535 -27.45 -4.16 -13.97
N MET A 536 -28.19 -3.33 -13.22
CA MET A 536 -27.90 -1.90 -13.15
C MET A 536 -26.53 -1.72 -12.52
N ASN A 537 -25.66 -0.97 -13.19
CA ASN A 537 -24.24 -0.88 -12.87
C ASN A 537 -23.69 0.56 -13.03
N GLY A 538 -24.56 1.55 -13.25
CA GLY A 538 -24.14 2.95 -13.45
C GLY A 538 -23.37 3.15 -14.76
N ASP A 539 -23.74 2.38 -15.79
CA ASP A 539 -23.13 2.40 -17.13
C ASP A 539 -24.00 3.18 -18.13
N THR A 540 -24.96 3.98 -17.63
CA THR A 540 -25.92 4.73 -18.43
C THR A 540 -25.76 6.24 -18.21
N ALA A 541 -25.69 7.00 -19.30
CA ALA A 541 -25.74 8.46 -19.28
C ALA A 541 -27.20 8.95 -19.12
N VAL A 542 -27.72 8.88 -17.90
CA VAL A 542 -29.10 9.28 -17.56
C VAL A 542 -29.32 10.79 -17.71
N ARG A 543 -30.58 11.23 -17.80
CA ARG A 543 -30.95 12.64 -18.01
C ARG A 543 -30.26 13.61 -17.07
N SER A 544 -30.25 13.34 -15.76
CA SER A 544 -29.62 14.22 -14.78
C SER A 544 -28.13 14.50 -15.08
N LEU A 545 -27.41 13.53 -15.61
CA LEU A 545 -26.01 13.68 -16.03
C LEU A 545 -25.85 14.51 -17.30
N LEU A 546 -26.83 14.49 -18.21
CA LEU A 546 -26.79 15.30 -19.43
C LEU A 546 -27.01 16.79 -19.17
N ASP A 547 -27.64 17.14 -18.05
CA ASP A 547 -27.86 18.53 -17.63
C ASP A 547 -26.60 19.17 -17.00
N VAL A 548 -25.57 18.36 -16.71
CA VAL A 548 -24.24 18.85 -16.30
C VAL A 548 -23.50 19.33 -17.55
N ARG A 549 -23.22 20.63 -17.63
CA ARG A 549 -22.62 21.27 -18.80
C ARG A 549 -21.43 22.13 -18.41
N ILE A 550 -20.47 22.27 -19.33
CA ILE A 550 -19.20 22.95 -19.09
C ILE A 550 -19.08 24.18 -19.98
N GLY A 551 -18.84 25.32 -19.33
CA GLY A 551 -18.55 26.59 -19.99
C GLY A 551 -17.21 26.58 -20.72
N LEU A 552 -17.09 27.45 -21.72
CA LEU A 552 -15.89 27.57 -22.56
C LEU A 552 -14.62 27.90 -21.76
N ASP A 553 -14.76 28.60 -20.63
CA ASP A 553 -13.68 28.98 -19.72
C ASP A 553 -13.08 27.77 -18.97
N GLN A 554 -13.91 26.77 -18.68
CA GLN A 554 -13.53 25.56 -17.95
C GLN A 554 -13.19 24.40 -18.88
N TYR A 555 -13.66 24.43 -20.13
CA TYR A 555 -13.49 23.35 -21.10
C TYR A 555 -12.01 23.01 -21.37
N ALA A 556 -11.11 24.00 -21.41
CA ALA A 556 -9.68 23.77 -21.60
C ALA A 556 -9.02 22.96 -20.46
N LYS A 557 -9.64 22.95 -19.28
CA LYS A 557 -9.21 22.20 -18.09
C LYS A 557 -9.98 20.90 -17.89
N PHE A 558 -10.91 20.59 -18.80
CA PHE A 558 -11.78 19.42 -18.70
C PHE A 558 -11.11 18.21 -19.35
N ASP A 559 -10.90 17.14 -18.56
CA ASP A 559 -10.28 15.89 -19.02
C ASP A 559 -11.24 15.00 -19.84
N GLY A 560 -12.41 15.52 -20.25
CA GLY A 560 -13.44 14.76 -20.96
C GLY A 560 -14.34 13.94 -20.02
N HIS A 561 -15.44 13.42 -20.57
CA HIS A 561 -16.31 12.45 -19.90
C HIS A 561 -16.30 11.13 -20.67
N TYR A 562 -16.51 10.02 -19.98
CA TYR A 562 -16.49 8.67 -20.58
C TYR A 562 -17.74 8.33 -21.42
N PHE A 563 -18.78 9.16 -21.34
CA PHE A 563 -19.97 9.09 -22.20
C PHE A 563 -20.01 10.32 -23.12
N ASP A 564 -20.65 10.22 -24.29
CA ASP A 564 -21.00 11.39 -25.13
C ASP A 564 -22.17 11.03 -26.05
N ILE A 565 -23.31 10.68 -25.45
CA ILE A 565 -24.49 10.18 -26.18
C ILE A 565 -25.19 11.27 -27.00
N VAL A 566 -24.88 12.54 -26.70
CA VAL A 566 -25.43 13.74 -27.36
C VAL A 566 -24.54 14.25 -28.50
N GLU A 567 -23.25 13.86 -28.48
CA GLU A 567 -22.21 14.20 -29.46
C GLU A 567 -21.70 15.64 -29.40
N ASP A 568 -21.92 16.30 -28.27
CA ASP A 568 -21.57 17.69 -27.99
C ASP A 568 -20.49 17.83 -26.91
N TYR A 569 -19.93 16.73 -26.39
CA TYR A 569 -18.88 16.76 -25.36
C TYR A 569 -19.23 17.63 -24.12
N TYR A 570 -20.53 17.73 -23.79
CA TYR A 570 -21.04 18.51 -22.63
C TYR A 570 -20.76 20.01 -22.68
N VAL A 571 -20.35 20.55 -23.83
CA VAL A 571 -20.08 21.98 -23.98
C VAL A 571 -21.36 22.80 -23.79
N ALA A 572 -21.22 23.96 -23.15
CA ALA A 572 -22.22 25.01 -23.11
C ALA A 572 -21.56 26.39 -23.10
N GLU A 573 -22.37 27.44 -23.26
CA GLU A 573 -21.88 28.82 -23.16
C GLU A 573 -21.42 29.16 -21.74
N THR A 574 -22.13 28.65 -20.74
CA THR A 574 -21.83 28.81 -19.32
C THR A 574 -21.89 27.45 -18.63
N SER A 575 -21.01 27.22 -17.64
CA SER A 575 -21.07 26.00 -16.82
C SER A 575 -22.40 25.92 -16.06
N SER A 576 -22.88 24.69 -15.83
CA SER A 576 -23.98 24.42 -14.90
C SER A 576 -23.57 24.77 -13.47
N GLU A 577 -24.55 25.05 -12.61
CA GLU A 577 -24.30 25.28 -11.17
C GLU A 577 -23.69 24.06 -10.47
N LEU A 578 -24.03 22.86 -10.95
CA LEU A 578 -23.41 21.62 -10.53
C LEU A 578 -22.08 21.46 -11.28
N ASN A 579 -20.98 21.37 -10.54
CA ASN A 579 -19.68 21.07 -11.12
C ASN A 579 -19.56 19.56 -11.35
N HIS A 580 -18.77 19.14 -12.35
CA HIS A 580 -18.44 17.73 -12.52
C HIS A 580 -17.83 17.09 -11.27
N SER A 581 -17.15 17.88 -10.42
CA SER A 581 -16.63 17.46 -9.12
C SER A 581 -17.72 17.08 -8.10
N ASP A 582 -18.93 17.64 -8.22
CA ASP A 582 -20.05 17.32 -7.32
C ASP A 582 -20.65 15.95 -7.65
N PHE A 583 -20.50 15.48 -8.88
CA PHE A 583 -20.87 14.13 -9.32
C PHE A 583 -19.75 13.10 -9.11
N GLN A 584 -18.68 13.44 -8.41
CA GLN A 584 -17.49 12.59 -8.27
C GLN A 584 -17.35 12.00 -6.86
N ALA A 585 -17.96 12.61 -5.84
CA ALA A 585 -17.98 12.07 -4.48
C ALA A 585 -19.02 10.95 -4.34
N LEU A 586 -18.76 10.00 -3.44
CA LEU A 586 -19.75 8.98 -3.09
C LEU A 586 -20.70 9.54 -2.02
N ASP A 587 -22.01 9.43 -2.26
CA ASP A 587 -23.00 9.90 -1.30
C ASP A 587 -22.85 9.21 0.06
N PRO A 588 -23.04 9.93 1.18
CA PRO A 588 -22.87 9.37 2.52
C PRO A 588 -23.69 8.10 2.80
N GLU A 589 -24.86 7.98 2.17
CA GLU A 589 -25.76 6.83 2.31
C GLU A 589 -25.29 5.58 1.55
N HIS A 590 -24.27 5.70 0.71
CA HIS A 590 -23.75 4.63 -0.14
C HIS A 590 -22.28 4.28 0.15
N VAL A 591 -21.69 4.86 1.20
CA VAL A 591 -20.30 4.60 1.59
C VAL A 591 -20.10 3.15 2.02
N ASP A 592 -21.12 2.52 2.61
CA ASP A 592 -21.09 1.10 2.96
C ASP A 592 -20.75 0.20 1.76
N MET A 593 -21.13 0.61 0.54
CA MET A 593 -20.82 -0.11 -0.69
C MET A 593 -19.31 -0.21 -0.96
N ILE A 594 -18.47 0.63 -0.35
CA ILE A 594 -17.01 0.53 -0.48
C ILE A 594 -16.51 -0.77 0.15
N TYR A 595 -17.01 -1.12 1.34
CA TYR A 595 -16.52 -2.23 2.15
C TYR A 595 -17.50 -3.41 2.32
N THR A 596 -18.72 -3.30 1.78
CA THR A 596 -19.68 -4.41 1.70
C THR A 596 -19.71 -5.06 0.30
N PRO A 597 -20.20 -6.30 0.15
CA PRO A 597 -20.36 -6.92 -1.17
C PRO A 597 -21.19 -6.06 -2.12
N LEU A 598 -20.78 -5.94 -3.39
CA LEU A 598 -21.52 -5.17 -4.37
C LEU A 598 -22.91 -5.78 -4.61
N LEU A 599 -23.96 -5.00 -4.34
CA LEU A 599 -25.35 -5.34 -4.70
C LEU A 599 -25.45 -5.69 -6.17
N SER A 600 -26.23 -6.69 -6.57
CA SER A 600 -26.37 -7.05 -8.00
C SER A 600 -26.81 -5.86 -8.85
N HIS A 601 -27.88 -5.16 -8.44
CA HIS A 601 -28.28 -3.89 -9.03
C HIS A 601 -27.74 -2.74 -8.17
N LEU A 602 -26.85 -1.92 -8.72
CA LEU A 602 -26.35 -0.74 -8.03
C LEU A 602 -27.46 0.31 -7.91
N PRO A 603 -27.55 1.04 -6.77
CA PRO A 603 -28.37 2.24 -6.64
C PRO A 603 -27.92 3.34 -7.62
N ALA A 604 -28.64 4.47 -7.65
CA ALA A 604 -28.25 5.61 -8.45
C ALA A 604 -27.08 6.33 -7.75
N VAL A 605 -25.85 5.94 -8.07
CA VAL A 605 -24.65 6.42 -7.38
C VAL A 605 -23.52 6.70 -8.34
N THR A 606 -22.65 7.65 -7.96
CA THR A 606 -21.34 7.78 -8.58
C THR A 606 -20.46 6.61 -8.19
N LYS A 607 -20.17 5.73 -9.15
CA LYS A 607 -19.31 4.56 -8.91
C LYS A 607 -17.81 4.80 -9.10
N ASP A 608 -17.38 6.02 -9.43
CA ASP A 608 -15.97 6.37 -9.65
C ASP A 608 -15.10 6.02 -8.43
N PRO A 609 -15.51 6.39 -7.19
CA PRO A 609 -14.78 5.95 -6.00
C PRO A 609 -14.75 4.43 -5.82
N LEU A 610 -15.84 3.73 -6.18
CA LEU A 610 -15.89 2.26 -6.11
C LEU A 610 -14.91 1.60 -7.09
N ILE A 611 -14.72 2.18 -8.28
CA ILE A 611 -13.74 1.72 -9.28
C ILE A 611 -12.32 1.92 -8.75
N LEU A 612 -12.01 3.12 -8.24
CA LEU A 612 -10.69 3.45 -7.72
C LEU A 612 -10.32 2.58 -6.52
N MET A 613 -11.22 2.38 -5.56
CA MET A 613 -10.95 1.52 -4.41
C MET A 613 -10.73 0.06 -4.84
N ALA A 614 -11.57 -0.46 -5.74
CA ALA A 614 -11.39 -1.83 -6.25
C ALA A 614 -10.05 -2.01 -6.99
N ALA A 615 -9.61 -0.99 -7.74
CA ALA A 615 -8.28 -0.99 -8.36
C ALA A 615 -7.15 -0.94 -7.31
N TYR A 616 -7.27 -0.06 -6.31
CA TYR A 616 -6.28 0.15 -5.25
C TYR A 616 -6.04 -1.09 -4.39
N GLU A 617 -7.12 -1.79 -4.04
CA GLU A 617 -7.06 -3.07 -3.31
C GLU A 617 -6.58 -4.24 -4.17
N GLY A 618 -6.61 -4.09 -5.50
CA GLY A 618 -6.44 -5.20 -6.43
C GLY A 618 -7.60 -6.21 -6.37
N ASN A 619 -8.82 -5.75 -6.05
CA ASN A 619 -10.02 -6.58 -5.99
C ASN A 619 -10.54 -6.85 -7.41
N LEU A 620 -10.10 -7.97 -7.99
CA LEU A 620 -10.36 -8.31 -9.39
C LEU A 620 -11.85 -8.38 -9.74
N ASP A 621 -12.67 -9.04 -8.92
CA ASP A 621 -14.09 -9.23 -9.22
C ASP A 621 -14.86 -7.91 -9.17
N ARG A 622 -14.59 -7.07 -8.16
CA ARG A 622 -15.18 -5.72 -8.08
C ARG A 622 -14.69 -4.85 -9.23
N TYR A 623 -13.39 -4.87 -9.52
CA TYR A 623 -12.80 -4.03 -10.55
C TYR A 623 -13.34 -4.38 -11.94
N ILE A 624 -13.36 -5.66 -12.33
CA ILE A 624 -13.92 -6.09 -13.63
C ILE A 624 -15.38 -5.71 -13.75
N ARG A 625 -16.15 -5.83 -12.66
CA ARG A 625 -17.57 -5.50 -12.65
C ARG A 625 -17.82 -4.00 -12.82
N LEU A 626 -17.00 -3.15 -12.20
CA LEU A 626 -17.25 -1.71 -12.12
C LEU A 626 -16.55 -0.90 -13.21
N ARG A 627 -15.37 -1.33 -13.66
CA ARG A 627 -14.47 -0.57 -14.54
C ARG A 627 -15.15 -0.13 -15.84
N ARG A 628 -14.70 1.03 -16.34
CA ARG A 628 -15.15 1.59 -17.62
C ARG A 628 -14.18 1.25 -18.75
N PRO A 629 -14.58 1.41 -20.03
CA PRO A 629 -13.68 1.22 -21.16
C PRO A 629 -12.47 2.17 -21.16
N GLN A 630 -12.67 3.40 -20.68
CA GLN A 630 -11.63 4.40 -20.48
C GLN A 630 -11.25 4.48 -19.00
N LEU A 631 -9.95 4.59 -18.72
CA LEU A 631 -9.46 4.74 -17.34
C LEU A 631 -9.84 6.13 -16.79
N LEU A 632 -10.26 6.16 -15.53
CA LEU A 632 -10.50 7.39 -14.79
C LEU A 632 -9.19 8.06 -14.41
N ARG A 633 -9.28 9.34 -14.05
CA ARG A 633 -8.17 10.07 -13.44
C ARG A 633 -7.68 9.30 -12.21
N GLN A 634 -6.37 9.06 -12.13
CA GLN A 634 -5.68 8.26 -11.11
C GLN A 634 -5.98 6.76 -11.07
N GLU A 635 -6.88 6.21 -11.90
CA GLU A 635 -7.17 4.77 -11.91
C GLU A 635 -5.91 3.96 -12.23
N GLU A 636 -5.08 4.43 -13.15
CA GLU A 636 -3.79 3.80 -13.48
C GLU A 636 -2.85 3.66 -12.27
N LYS A 637 -2.84 4.66 -11.36
CA LYS A 637 -1.99 4.66 -10.16
C LYS A 637 -2.52 3.64 -9.14
N ALA A 638 -3.84 3.61 -8.97
CA ALA A 638 -4.52 2.63 -8.15
C ALA A 638 -4.32 1.20 -8.69
N ILE A 639 -4.41 0.99 -10.02
CA ILE A 639 -4.12 -0.29 -10.68
C ILE A 639 -2.69 -0.74 -10.37
N ILE A 640 -1.70 0.14 -10.55
CA ILE A 640 -0.29 -0.19 -10.28
C ILE A 640 -0.14 -0.67 -8.83
N ARG A 641 -0.63 0.10 -7.85
CA ARG A 641 -0.61 -0.29 -6.43
C ARG A 641 -1.32 -1.62 -6.21
N GLY A 642 -2.53 -1.80 -6.73
CA GLY A 642 -3.29 -3.05 -6.61
C GLY A 642 -2.56 -4.28 -7.18
N ILE A 643 -1.80 -4.11 -8.28
CA ILE A 643 -0.95 -5.17 -8.86
C ILE A 643 0.16 -5.58 -7.90
N TYR A 644 0.82 -4.62 -7.25
CA TYR A 644 1.86 -4.90 -6.24
C TYR A 644 1.31 -5.71 -5.07
N HIS A 645 0.06 -5.46 -4.66
CA HIS A 645 -0.55 -6.09 -3.49
C HIS A 645 -1.28 -7.41 -3.81
N ASN A 646 -1.79 -7.61 -5.04
CA ASN A 646 -2.64 -8.75 -5.38
C ASN A 646 -2.16 -9.55 -6.61
N THR A 647 -1.84 -10.84 -6.42
CA THR A 647 -1.30 -11.72 -7.49
C THR A 647 -2.31 -12.08 -8.58
N THR A 648 -3.59 -12.31 -8.24
CA THR A 648 -4.61 -12.62 -9.26
C THR A 648 -4.91 -11.40 -10.12
N PHE A 649 -4.94 -10.21 -9.51
CA PHE A 649 -5.05 -8.95 -10.22
C PHE A 649 -3.86 -8.69 -11.15
N ALA A 650 -2.63 -8.91 -10.66
CA ALA A 650 -1.41 -8.84 -11.46
C ALA A 650 -1.47 -9.79 -12.67
N LYS A 651 -1.93 -11.04 -12.45
CA LYS A 651 -2.07 -12.01 -13.54
C LYS A 651 -3.07 -11.54 -14.59
N TYR A 652 -4.24 -11.04 -14.18
CA TYR A 652 -5.22 -10.49 -15.11
C TYR A 652 -4.66 -9.35 -15.95
N TRP A 653 -3.95 -8.40 -15.34
CA TRP A 653 -3.35 -7.26 -16.04
C TRP A 653 -2.21 -7.66 -16.99
N SER A 654 -1.45 -8.70 -16.67
CA SER A 654 -0.41 -9.23 -17.56
C SER A 654 -0.94 -9.80 -18.88
N LEU A 655 -2.25 -10.09 -18.96
CA LEU A 655 -2.91 -10.62 -20.15
C LEU A 655 -3.54 -9.53 -21.03
N GLN A 656 -3.54 -8.27 -20.59
CA GLN A 656 -4.17 -7.17 -21.32
C GLN A 656 -3.26 -6.63 -22.43
N ASP A 657 -3.86 -6.00 -23.45
CA ASP A 657 -3.12 -5.24 -24.47
C ASP A 657 -2.69 -3.89 -23.90
N LEU A 658 -1.53 -3.89 -23.23
CA LEU A 658 -1.02 -2.72 -22.51
C LEU A 658 -0.61 -1.56 -23.44
N SER A 659 -0.50 -1.79 -24.75
CA SER A 659 -0.20 -0.73 -25.73
C SER A 659 -1.30 0.33 -25.84
N ARG A 660 -2.51 0.01 -25.38
CA ARG A 660 -3.68 0.89 -25.40
C ARG A 660 -3.74 1.89 -24.25
N TYR A 661 -2.88 1.74 -23.24
CA TYR A 661 -2.90 2.58 -22.05
C TYR A 661 -1.72 3.56 -22.04
N PRO A 662 -1.93 4.85 -21.68
CA PRO A 662 -0.87 5.85 -21.64
C PRO A 662 0.36 5.43 -20.82
N ARG A 663 0.16 4.65 -19.75
CA ARG A 663 1.21 4.12 -18.87
C ARG A 663 1.30 2.59 -18.87
N GLY A 664 0.99 1.93 -19.98
CA GLY A 664 1.07 0.47 -20.10
C GLY A 664 2.43 -0.14 -19.71
N ARG A 665 3.53 0.61 -19.87
CA ARG A 665 4.86 0.18 -19.41
C ARG A 665 4.95 0.06 -17.89
N GLU A 666 4.40 1.01 -17.14
CA GLU A 666 4.44 0.97 -15.67
C GLU A 666 3.58 -0.17 -15.11
N ILE A 667 2.45 -0.46 -15.77
CA ILE A 667 1.65 -1.66 -15.47
C ILE A 667 2.48 -2.93 -15.74
N THR A 668 3.22 -2.99 -16.86
CA THR A 668 4.12 -4.11 -17.17
C THR A 668 5.16 -4.30 -16.07
N ARG A 669 5.84 -3.22 -15.67
CA ARG A 669 6.82 -3.23 -14.57
C ARG A 669 6.22 -3.76 -13.27
N ALA A 670 5.05 -3.24 -12.87
CA ALA A 670 4.34 -3.69 -11.68
C ALA A 670 3.99 -5.19 -11.73
N THR A 671 3.54 -5.70 -12.89
CA THR A 671 3.25 -7.14 -13.01
C THR A 671 4.51 -8.01 -12.88
N ILE A 672 5.63 -7.60 -13.48
CA ILE A 672 6.92 -8.29 -13.35
C ILE A 672 7.40 -8.24 -11.89
N ALA A 673 7.26 -7.09 -11.22
CA ALA A 673 7.61 -6.93 -9.81
C ALA A 673 6.83 -7.93 -8.95
N ARG A 674 5.50 -8.00 -9.11
CA ARG A 674 4.67 -8.93 -8.36
C ARG A 674 5.06 -10.38 -8.63
N PHE A 675 5.36 -10.74 -9.87
CA PHE A 675 5.80 -12.10 -10.22
C PHE A 675 7.13 -12.48 -9.56
N ILE A 676 8.11 -11.55 -9.54
CA ILE A 676 9.37 -11.75 -8.81
C ILE A 676 9.10 -11.98 -7.32
N MET A 677 8.24 -11.18 -6.69
CA MET A 677 7.87 -11.29 -5.27
C MET A 677 7.22 -12.63 -4.90
N VAL A 678 6.55 -13.28 -5.85
CA VAL A 678 5.98 -14.63 -5.66
C VAL A 678 6.88 -15.74 -6.23
N ASN A 679 8.17 -15.44 -6.41
CA ASN A 679 9.20 -16.37 -6.84
C ASN A 679 9.08 -16.87 -8.29
N ASP A 680 8.31 -16.18 -9.14
CA ASP A 680 8.19 -16.51 -10.55
C ASP A 680 9.10 -15.64 -11.42
N LEU A 681 10.07 -16.29 -12.08
CA LEU A 681 10.96 -15.69 -13.07
C LEU A 681 10.65 -16.15 -14.50
N SER A 682 9.51 -16.79 -14.74
CA SER A 682 9.15 -17.35 -16.06
C SER A 682 9.06 -16.28 -17.16
N HIS A 683 8.74 -15.05 -16.78
CA HIS A 683 8.66 -13.90 -17.67
C HIS A 683 10.04 -13.28 -18.00
N ILE A 684 11.11 -13.72 -17.34
CA ILE A 684 12.50 -13.30 -17.55
C ILE A 684 13.25 -14.42 -18.24
N THR A 685 13.17 -14.42 -19.56
CA THR A 685 13.63 -15.52 -20.43
C THR A 685 15.05 -15.33 -20.94
N SER A 686 15.56 -14.11 -20.95
CA SER A 686 16.93 -13.81 -21.35
C SER A 686 17.50 -12.60 -20.59
N PRO A 687 18.83 -12.36 -20.65
CA PRO A 687 19.44 -11.19 -20.03
C PRO A 687 18.91 -9.85 -20.54
N THR A 688 18.26 -9.82 -21.70
CA THR A 688 17.73 -8.60 -22.33
C THR A 688 16.22 -8.65 -22.54
N THR A 689 15.54 -9.67 -22.00
CA THR A 689 14.09 -9.86 -22.17
C THR A 689 13.44 -10.17 -20.81
N PRO A 690 12.61 -9.25 -20.27
CA PRO A 690 12.16 -7.97 -20.85
C PRO A 690 13.28 -6.93 -21.04
N ALA A 691 13.07 -5.87 -21.83
CA ALA A 691 14.08 -4.83 -21.98
C ALA A 691 14.39 -4.18 -20.62
N GLN A 692 15.60 -3.63 -20.44
CA GLN A 692 16.02 -3.00 -19.18
C GLN A 692 15.01 -1.96 -18.67
N ARG A 693 14.54 -1.09 -19.56
CA ARG A 693 13.51 -0.08 -19.27
C ARG A 693 12.15 -0.67 -18.84
N ASP A 694 11.90 -1.96 -19.04
CA ASP A 694 10.66 -2.63 -18.66
C ASP A 694 10.82 -3.40 -17.33
N MET A 695 12.01 -3.38 -16.73
CA MET A 695 12.23 -3.98 -15.40
C MET A 695 11.77 -3.06 -14.27
N PRO A 696 11.25 -3.65 -13.18
CA PRO A 696 10.81 -2.90 -12.00
C PRO A 696 11.97 -2.46 -11.10
N GLY A 697 11.77 -1.34 -10.38
CA GLY A 697 12.67 -0.89 -9.32
C GLY A 697 12.37 -1.54 -7.97
N MET A 698 11.11 -1.55 -7.54
CA MET A 698 10.65 -2.18 -6.30
C MET A 698 10.32 -3.66 -6.52
N ILE A 699 11.05 -4.57 -5.88
CA ILE A 699 10.84 -6.03 -6.03
C ILE A 699 10.69 -6.78 -4.69
N TRP A 700 10.57 -6.07 -3.57
CA TRP A 700 10.58 -6.65 -2.22
C TRP A 700 9.44 -6.18 -1.31
N TRP A 701 8.49 -5.40 -1.81
CA TRP A 701 7.33 -4.92 -1.04
C TRP A 701 6.04 -5.06 -1.84
N PRO A 702 4.94 -5.55 -1.25
CA PRO A 702 4.74 -5.91 0.15
C PRO A 702 5.20 -7.33 0.53
N LEU A 703 5.71 -8.10 -0.44
CA LEU A 703 6.16 -9.48 -0.23
C LEU A 703 7.65 -9.61 -0.56
N LEU A 704 8.38 -10.34 0.29
CA LEU A 704 9.80 -10.62 0.09
C LEU A 704 9.97 -11.86 -0.81
N PRO A 705 10.68 -11.75 -1.95
CA PRO A 705 11.09 -12.93 -2.72
C PRO A 705 12.08 -13.79 -1.92
N ASP A 706 12.10 -15.09 -2.21
CA ASP A 706 13.05 -16.05 -1.65
C ASP A 706 14.49 -15.75 -2.10
N GLU A 707 15.46 -16.02 -1.23
CA GLU A 707 16.88 -15.81 -1.50
C GLU A 707 17.36 -16.56 -2.76
N ILE A 708 16.83 -17.76 -3.05
CA ILE A 708 17.17 -18.53 -4.25
C ILE A 708 16.65 -17.84 -5.51
N THR A 709 15.43 -17.30 -5.45
CA THR A 709 14.86 -16.51 -6.56
C THR A 709 15.70 -15.28 -6.84
N LEU A 710 16.07 -14.53 -5.81
CA LEU A 710 16.90 -13.34 -5.94
C LEU A 710 18.29 -13.64 -6.53
N ARG A 711 18.89 -14.76 -6.11
CA ARG A 711 20.15 -15.27 -6.68
C ARG A 711 20.01 -15.61 -8.17
N GLU A 712 18.95 -16.31 -8.54
CA GLU A 712 18.68 -16.65 -9.94
C GLU A 712 18.33 -15.40 -10.78
N LEU A 713 17.62 -14.43 -10.20
CA LEU A 713 17.32 -13.15 -10.84
C LEU A 713 18.61 -12.40 -11.16
N ALA A 714 19.52 -12.24 -10.20
CA ALA A 714 20.81 -11.59 -10.44
C ALA A 714 21.64 -12.32 -11.50
N ARG A 715 21.56 -13.67 -11.56
CA ARG A 715 22.22 -14.47 -12.59
C ARG A 715 21.62 -14.25 -13.98
N ARG A 716 20.29 -14.18 -14.09
CA ARG A 716 19.58 -13.95 -15.37
C ARG A 716 19.70 -12.49 -15.82
N ARG A 717 19.68 -11.55 -14.87
CA ARG A 717 19.63 -10.10 -15.06
C ARG A 717 20.68 -9.39 -14.20
N PRO A 718 21.94 -9.36 -14.67
CA PRO A 718 23.02 -8.64 -13.98
C PRO A 718 22.73 -7.15 -13.80
N ASP A 719 21.93 -6.56 -14.68
CA ASP A 719 21.46 -5.16 -14.60
C ASP A 719 20.50 -4.91 -13.43
N MET A 720 19.94 -5.95 -12.81
CA MET A 720 19.10 -5.85 -11.61
C MET A 720 19.86 -6.02 -10.30
N LYS A 721 21.19 -6.06 -10.32
CA LYS A 721 22.01 -6.33 -9.13
C LYS A 721 21.72 -5.35 -7.99
N LEU A 722 21.46 -4.08 -8.30
CA LEU A 722 21.09 -3.06 -7.31
C LEU A 722 19.77 -3.40 -6.60
N GLN A 723 18.72 -3.71 -7.36
CA GLN A 723 17.40 -4.08 -6.84
C GLN A 723 17.47 -5.37 -6.00
N VAL A 724 18.25 -6.35 -6.44
CA VAL A 724 18.49 -7.58 -5.68
C VAL A 724 19.23 -7.28 -4.37
N ALA A 725 20.23 -6.39 -4.40
CA ALA A 725 20.93 -5.96 -3.19
C ALA A 725 20.00 -5.19 -2.22
N MET A 726 19.14 -4.31 -2.73
CA MET A 726 18.11 -3.64 -1.93
C MET A 726 17.13 -4.66 -1.30
N ALA A 727 16.70 -5.66 -2.06
CA ALA A 727 15.88 -6.76 -1.53
C ALA A 727 16.63 -7.58 -0.47
N CYS A 728 17.95 -7.76 -0.59
CA CYS A 728 18.76 -8.43 0.42
C CYS A 728 18.85 -7.63 1.73
N ILE A 729 18.91 -6.28 1.65
CA ILE A 729 18.78 -5.41 2.82
C ILE A 729 17.41 -5.65 3.45
N ALA A 730 16.35 -5.53 2.64
CA ALA A 730 14.97 -5.64 3.09
C ALA A 730 14.63 -6.97 3.76
N ALA A 731 15.11 -8.09 3.20
CA ALA A 731 14.91 -9.45 3.69
C ALA A 731 15.99 -9.93 4.67
N ASN A 732 17.02 -9.12 4.93
CA ASN A 732 18.22 -9.49 5.68
C ASN A 732 18.93 -10.76 5.15
N TYR A 733 19.13 -10.85 3.84
CA TYR A 733 19.87 -11.93 3.18
C TYR A 733 21.36 -11.62 3.06
N GLU A 734 22.07 -11.68 4.19
CA GLU A 734 23.51 -11.39 4.28
C GLU A 734 24.37 -12.29 3.38
N ARG A 735 24.00 -13.58 3.25
CA ARG A 735 24.76 -14.52 2.42
C ARG A 735 24.72 -14.12 0.95
N LEU A 736 23.53 -13.93 0.40
CA LEU A 736 23.37 -13.46 -0.97
C LEU A 736 24.01 -12.09 -1.18
N TRP A 737 23.89 -11.15 -0.23
CA TRP A 737 24.59 -9.87 -0.31
C TRP A 737 26.10 -10.02 -0.49
N LYS A 738 26.74 -10.87 0.32
CA LYS A 738 28.19 -11.17 0.20
C LYS A 738 28.53 -11.81 -1.15
N GLU A 739 27.69 -12.73 -1.63
CA GLU A 739 27.85 -13.37 -2.94
C GLU A 739 27.72 -12.35 -4.09
N LEU A 740 26.78 -11.42 -3.98
CA LEU A 740 26.58 -10.34 -4.95
C LEU A 740 27.75 -9.38 -4.96
N ASN A 741 28.30 -9.03 -3.79
CA ASN A 741 29.29 -7.97 -3.62
C ASN A 741 28.84 -6.69 -4.38
N PRO A 742 27.73 -6.05 -3.95
CA PRO A 742 27.18 -4.89 -4.64
C PRO A 742 28.12 -3.69 -4.53
N GLU A 743 28.14 -2.88 -5.59
CA GLU A 743 28.84 -1.59 -5.54
C GLU A 743 28.08 -0.65 -4.58
N PRO A 744 28.79 0.12 -3.73
CA PRO A 744 28.14 1.09 -2.85
C PRO A 744 27.31 2.11 -3.65
N ALA A 745 26.05 2.28 -3.28
CA ALA A 745 25.10 3.17 -3.96
C ALA A 745 24.29 3.98 -2.93
N PRO A 746 23.89 5.23 -3.22
CA PRO A 746 23.09 6.06 -2.31
C PRO A 746 21.79 5.39 -1.84
N GLU A 747 21.13 4.64 -2.72
CA GLU A 747 19.88 3.93 -2.47
C GLU A 747 20.05 2.80 -1.46
N LEU A 748 21.18 2.06 -1.55
CA LEU A 748 21.54 1.01 -0.60
C LEU A 748 21.80 1.61 0.79
N TRP A 749 22.51 2.72 0.85
CA TRP A 749 22.79 3.43 2.10
C TRP A 749 21.52 3.98 2.74
N SER A 750 20.68 4.64 1.95
CA SER A 750 19.40 5.20 2.40
C SER A 750 18.49 4.10 2.97
N LEU A 751 18.32 3.00 2.24
CA LEU A 751 17.50 1.88 2.67
C LEU A 751 18.07 1.19 3.93
N ALA A 752 19.37 0.92 3.97
CA ALA A 752 20.01 0.26 5.10
C ALA A 752 20.00 1.13 6.38
N ARG A 753 20.08 2.46 6.25
CA ARG A 753 19.86 3.35 7.39
C ARG A 753 18.39 3.41 7.79
N GLY A 754 17.49 3.54 6.82
CA GLY A 754 16.06 3.75 7.01
C GLY A 754 15.37 2.59 7.72
N GLN A 755 15.70 1.34 7.37
CA GLN A 755 15.09 0.14 7.97
C GLN A 755 15.27 0.02 9.48
N PHE A 756 16.21 0.79 10.03
CA PHE A 756 16.70 0.66 11.39
C PHE A 756 16.71 2.01 12.14
N THR A 757 16.22 3.09 11.52
CA THR A 757 16.04 4.39 12.18
C THR A 757 14.67 4.47 12.86
N VAL A 758 14.65 4.31 14.18
CA VAL A 758 13.48 4.63 15.02
C VAL A 758 13.55 6.08 15.53
N HIS A 759 14.70 6.74 15.41
CA HIS A 759 14.95 8.15 15.73
C HIS A 759 16.19 8.68 14.97
N SER A 760 16.30 10.00 14.75
CA SER A 760 17.48 10.65 14.15
C SER A 760 18.77 10.49 14.96
N ASP A 761 18.63 10.15 16.24
CA ASP A 761 19.73 10.22 17.21
C ASP A 761 20.33 8.84 17.55
N TYR A 762 19.68 7.74 17.13
CA TYR A 762 20.13 6.35 17.40
C TYR A 762 19.80 5.41 16.23
N PRO A 763 20.67 5.28 15.22
CA PRO A 763 20.48 4.31 14.15
C PRO A 763 20.77 2.89 14.65
N VAL A 764 19.81 1.96 14.52
CA VAL A 764 20.09 0.53 14.76
C VAL A 764 21.10 0.06 13.69
N ARG A 765 22.20 -0.55 14.13
CA ARG A 765 23.28 -0.98 13.24
C ARG A 765 22.98 -2.35 12.65
N SER A 766 22.93 -2.44 11.33
CA SER A 766 22.81 -3.70 10.60
C SER A 766 24.15 -4.12 9.99
N TYR A 767 24.26 -5.40 9.64
CA TYR A 767 25.41 -5.89 8.86
C TYR A 767 25.66 -5.03 7.61
N PHE A 768 24.59 -4.56 6.95
CA PHE A 768 24.66 -3.77 5.72
C PHE A 768 25.19 -2.36 5.97
N THR A 769 24.77 -1.70 7.05
CA THR A 769 25.30 -0.37 7.43
C THR A 769 26.78 -0.48 7.80
N ASP A 770 27.17 -1.45 8.62
CA ASP A 770 28.58 -1.66 9.00
C ASP A 770 29.44 -2.02 7.79
N TYR A 771 28.92 -2.84 6.86
CA TYR A 771 29.61 -3.17 5.62
C TYR A 771 29.91 -1.91 4.79
N MET A 772 28.93 -1.03 4.59
CA MET A 772 29.10 0.18 3.80
C MET A 772 29.98 1.23 4.51
N GLU A 773 29.91 1.34 5.84
CA GLU A 773 30.81 2.19 6.63
C GLU A 773 32.27 1.75 6.47
N ARG A 774 32.56 0.44 6.52
CA ARG A 774 33.91 -0.11 6.29
C ARG A 774 34.45 0.19 4.89
N GLN A 775 33.57 0.34 3.90
CA GLN A 775 33.96 0.74 2.54
C GLN A 775 34.16 2.27 2.39
N GLY A 776 34.00 3.05 3.47
CA GLY A 776 34.26 4.49 3.50
C GLY A 776 33.11 5.36 2.99
N TRP A 777 31.87 4.85 2.99
CA TRP A 777 30.73 5.52 2.34
C TRP A 777 30.04 6.61 3.18
N GLU A 778 30.33 6.69 4.47
CA GLU A 778 29.87 7.77 5.35
C GLU A 778 30.30 9.15 4.81
N HIS A 779 31.56 9.28 4.38
CA HIS A 779 32.14 10.53 3.88
C HIS A 779 31.66 10.93 2.49
N VAL A 780 31.25 9.96 1.65
CA VAL A 780 30.81 10.24 0.28
C VAL A 780 29.34 10.66 0.23
N SER A 781 28.50 10.12 1.13
CA SER A 781 27.12 10.58 1.28
C SER A 781 27.03 12.01 1.85
N ALA A 782 27.92 12.38 2.78
CA ALA A 782 27.99 13.73 3.37
C ALA A 782 28.55 14.79 2.40
N ALA A 783 29.31 14.38 1.39
CA ALA A 783 29.97 15.29 0.45
C ALA A 783 29.07 15.77 -0.72
N GLY A 784 27.80 15.35 -0.77
CA GLY A 784 26.87 15.72 -1.85
C GLY A 784 27.39 15.24 -3.21
N VAL A 785 27.18 13.96 -3.52
CA VAL A 785 27.52 13.41 -4.84
C VAL A 785 26.83 14.27 -5.92
N ARG A 786 27.63 14.80 -6.85
CA ARG A 786 27.12 15.51 -8.03
C ARG A 786 26.15 14.58 -8.74
N ARG A 787 24.89 15.01 -8.89
CA ARG A 787 23.95 14.43 -9.86
C ARG A 787 24.71 14.30 -11.19
N HIS A 788 24.91 13.07 -11.65
CA HIS A 788 25.30 12.87 -13.04
C HIS A 788 24.06 13.21 -13.87
N ASP A 789 24.05 14.42 -14.43
CA ASP A 789 23.05 14.93 -15.40
C ASP A 789 23.09 14.15 -16.75
N GLU A 790 23.58 12.92 -16.77
CA GLU A 790 23.60 12.08 -17.97
C GLU A 790 22.39 11.14 -17.99
N TYR A 791 21.35 11.62 -18.65
CA TYR A 791 20.33 10.85 -19.38
C TYR A 791 19.67 9.67 -18.62
N TYR A 792 18.56 9.98 -17.95
CA TYR A 792 17.61 9.07 -17.29
C TYR A 792 17.50 7.66 -17.91
N ASP A 793 18.24 6.71 -17.35
CA ASP A 793 17.84 5.31 -17.41
C ASP A 793 16.75 5.08 -16.35
N ASN A 794 15.51 4.94 -16.83
CA ASN A 794 14.26 4.90 -16.05
C ASN A 794 14.19 3.83 -14.95
N THR A 795 15.21 2.99 -14.76
CA THR A 795 15.26 1.98 -13.68
C THR A 795 15.99 2.48 -12.43
N HIS A 796 16.96 3.37 -12.56
CA HIS A 796 17.72 3.90 -11.41
C HIS A 796 16.92 4.90 -10.58
N GLY A 797 16.15 5.80 -11.23
CA GLY A 797 15.26 6.72 -10.51
C GLY A 797 14.19 6.03 -9.66
N LEU A 798 13.73 4.83 -10.08
CA LEU A 798 12.79 4.01 -9.30
C LEU A 798 13.42 3.40 -8.04
N CYS A 799 14.74 3.22 -8.00
CA CYS A 799 15.43 2.66 -6.84
C CYS A 799 15.55 3.71 -5.72
N GLU A 800 15.74 4.98 -6.07
CA GLU A 800 15.80 6.08 -5.10
C GLU A 800 14.47 6.20 -4.32
N THR A 801 13.34 6.16 -5.04
CA THR A 801 12.01 6.23 -4.44
C THR A 801 11.66 4.95 -3.67
N ALA A 802 12.10 3.79 -4.15
CA ALA A 802 11.92 2.52 -3.46
C ALA A 802 12.67 2.44 -2.11
N ALA A 803 13.68 3.29 -1.87
CA ALA A 803 14.43 3.34 -0.63
C ALA A 803 13.66 4.04 0.53
N VAL A 804 12.55 4.73 0.23
CA VAL A 804 11.71 5.38 1.25
C VAL A 804 11.22 4.36 2.29
N LEU A 805 11.29 4.73 3.57
CA LEU A 805 10.93 3.86 4.68
C LEU A 805 9.43 3.54 4.68
N ASP A 806 8.62 4.59 4.72
CA ASP A 806 7.16 4.49 4.66
C ASP A 806 6.68 4.34 3.20
N LYS A 807 6.25 3.13 2.85
CA LYS A 807 5.80 2.78 1.49
C LYS A 807 4.29 2.92 1.33
N GLU A 808 3.57 2.98 2.44
CA GLU A 808 2.10 3.06 2.52
C GLU A 808 1.72 4.11 3.57
N PRO A 809 1.98 5.40 3.26
CA PRO A 809 1.79 6.49 4.21
C PRO A 809 0.36 6.57 4.73
N THR A 810 0.23 6.61 6.05
CA THR A 810 -1.06 6.69 6.74
C THR A 810 -1.51 8.13 6.96
N SER A 811 -2.82 8.34 7.09
CA SER A 811 -3.41 9.63 7.45
C SER A 811 -4.04 9.55 8.83
N ILE A 812 -3.98 10.67 9.57
CA ILE A 812 -4.80 10.91 10.76
C ILE A 812 -5.86 11.99 10.51
N PHE A 813 -5.92 12.55 9.30
CA PHE A 813 -6.92 13.53 8.92
C PHE A 813 -8.16 12.83 8.37
N LEU A 814 -9.26 12.88 9.14
CA LEU A 814 -10.55 12.35 8.74
C LEU A 814 -11.28 13.37 7.85
N ARG A 815 -11.49 13.00 6.60
CA ARG A 815 -12.26 13.81 5.64
C ARG A 815 -13.76 13.75 5.90
N PRO A 816 -14.52 14.79 5.48
CA PRO A 816 -15.98 14.80 5.61
C PRO A 816 -16.67 13.74 4.75
N ARG A 817 -16.05 13.32 3.64
CA ARG A 817 -16.61 12.39 2.66
C ARG A 817 -15.52 11.68 1.85
N VAL A 818 -15.93 10.65 1.11
CA VAL A 818 -15.08 9.94 0.15
C VAL A 818 -15.13 10.69 -1.19
N ASP A 819 -14.12 11.53 -1.41
CA ASP A 819 -14.01 12.42 -2.58
C ASP A 819 -13.15 11.84 -3.69
N PHE A 820 -13.44 12.24 -4.94
CA PHE A 820 -12.60 11.97 -6.10
C PHE A 820 -11.92 13.26 -6.61
N PRO A 821 -10.68 13.16 -7.16
CA PRO A 821 -9.89 11.94 -7.27
C PRO A 821 -9.32 11.52 -5.91
N MET A 822 -8.92 10.25 -5.81
CA MET A 822 -8.17 9.74 -4.66
C MET A 822 -6.98 10.66 -4.34
N THR A 823 -6.55 10.73 -3.08
CA THR A 823 -5.36 11.52 -2.79
C THR A 823 -4.16 10.89 -3.51
N SER A 824 -3.37 11.74 -4.17
CA SER A 824 -2.09 11.33 -4.71
C SER A 824 -1.03 12.20 -4.08
N GLU A 825 -0.07 11.58 -3.41
CA GLU A 825 0.99 12.32 -2.74
C GLU A 825 1.91 12.98 -3.75
N ALA A 826 2.32 14.21 -3.43
CA ALA A 826 3.23 15.02 -4.26
C ALA A 826 4.68 14.51 -4.24
N GLN A 827 4.95 13.39 -3.57
CA GLN A 827 6.26 12.75 -3.51
C GLN A 827 6.32 11.54 -4.46
N ASP A 828 7.53 11.26 -4.94
CA ASP A 828 7.80 10.25 -5.97
C ASP A 828 7.30 8.85 -5.55
N SER A 829 6.54 8.16 -6.41
CA SER A 829 5.98 6.85 -6.07
C SER A 829 7.06 5.79 -5.89
N VAL A 830 6.87 4.93 -4.89
CA VAL A 830 7.72 3.74 -4.68
C VAL A 830 7.45 2.63 -5.70
N TYR A 831 6.34 2.73 -6.44
CA TYR A 831 5.85 1.70 -7.36
C TYR A 831 6.15 1.97 -8.83
N SER A 832 6.30 3.24 -9.23
CA SER A 832 6.41 3.67 -10.62
C SER A 832 6.99 5.08 -10.77
N ASN A 833 7.33 5.50 -11.99
CA ASN A 833 7.86 6.85 -12.27
C ASN A 833 6.77 7.94 -12.26
N CYS A 834 5.75 7.80 -11.41
CA CYS A 834 4.66 8.75 -11.33
C CYS A 834 4.19 8.93 -9.88
N TRP A 835 3.06 9.59 -9.67
CA TRP A 835 2.54 9.83 -8.33
C TRP A 835 1.90 8.55 -7.78
N GLN A 836 2.03 8.32 -6.48
CA GLN A 836 1.42 7.19 -5.82
C GLN A 836 -0.07 7.45 -5.56
N ALA A 837 -0.93 6.46 -5.80
CA ALA A 837 -2.28 6.48 -5.26
C ALA A 837 -2.21 6.20 -3.76
N ASN A 838 -2.86 7.03 -2.94
CA ASN A 838 -2.97 6.85 -1.50
C ASN A 838 -4.45 6.88 -1.10
N ALA A 839 -4.94 5.79 -0.50
CA ALA A 839 -6.31 5.71 0.00
C ALA A 839 -6.41 5.85 1.53
N ALA A 840 -5.34 6.27 2.22
CA ALA A 840 -5.28 6.25 3.68
C ALA A 840 -6.37 7.12 4.34
N ASP A 841 -6.75 8.24 3.73
CA ASP A 841 -7.87 9.06 4.20
C ASP A 841 -9.23 8.37 3.99
N TRP A 842 -9.39 7.60 2.91
CA TRP A 842 -10.58 6.77 2.68
C TRP A 842 -10.61 5.57 3.64
N GLU A 843 -9.48 4.90 3.87
CA GLU A 843 -9.37 3.79 4.82
C GLU A 843 -9.68 4.25 6.26
N LEU A 844 -9.14 5.40 6.66
CA LEU A 844 -9.50 6.05 7.92
C LEU A 844 -10.99 6.36 7.99
N PHE A 845 -11.58 6.87 6.89
CA PHE A 845 -13.02 7.13 6.80
C PHE A 845 -13.85 5.86 6.96
N ILE A 846 -13.46 4.77 6.29
CA ILE A 846 -14.12 3.44 6.37
C ILE A 846 -14.08 2.89 7.79
N CYS A 847 -12.93 3.00 8.47
CA CYS A 847 -12.74 2.51 9.84
C CYS A 847 -13.44 3.37 10.90
N SER A 848 -13.83 4.61 10.57
CA SER A 848 -14.41 5.55 11.52
C SER A 848 -15.88 5.27 11.84
N THR A 849 -16.25 5.48 13.11
CA THR A 849 -17.66 5.36 13.55
C THR A 849 -18.55 6.40 12.85
N ASP A 850 -19.86 6.15 12.80
CA ASP A 850 -20.81 7.10 12.23
C ASP A 850 -20.77 8.46 12.94
N GLU A 851 -20.54 8.47 14.26
CA GLU A 851 -20.37 9.68 15.07
C GLU A 851 -19.16 10.51 14.60
N GLN A 852 -18.01 9.88 14.39
CA GLN A 852 -16.81 10.58 13.92
C GLN A 852 -16.97 11.06 12.47
N ARG A 853 -17.59 10.25 11.60
CA ARG A 853 -17.90 10.67 10.22
C ARG A 853 -18.88 11.84 10.19
N GLN A 854 -19.85 11.86 11.11
CA GLN A 854 -20.76 13.00 11.24
C GLN A 854 -20.03 14.25 11.72
N LYS A 855 -19.20 14.13 12.76
CA LYS A 855 -18.34 15.23 13.22
C LYS A 855 -17.46 15.76 12.08
N ALA A 856 -16.85 14.89 11.29
CA ALA A 856 -16.05 15.31 10.14
C ALA A 856 -16.86 16.11 9.13
N ARG A 857 -18.11 15.74 8.85
CA ARG A 857 -19.01 16.53 8.01
C ARG A 857 -19.30 17.90 8.61
N ASP A 858 -19.58 17.95 9.91
CA ASP A 858 -19.91 19.18 10.61
C ASP A 858 -18.70 20.15 10.69
N CYS A 859 -17.48 19.61 10.80
CA CYS A 859 -16.24 20.39 10.88
C CYS A 859 -15.56 20.68 9.52
N GLY A 860 -16.00 20.07 8.41
CA GLY A 860 -15.24 20.09 7.15
C GLY A 860 -13.97 19.23 7.16
N GLY A 861 -13.89 18.26 8.06
CA GLY A 861 -12.73 17.39 8.32
C GLY A 861 -11.96 17.79 9.59
N PHE A 862 -11.24 16.84 10.19
CA PHE A 862 -10.41 17.10 11.39
C PHE A 862 -9.32 16.05 11.59
N TYR A 863 -8.33 16.35 12.44
CA TYR A 863 -7.28 15.40 12.82
C TYR A 863 -7.70 14.54 14.02
N PHE A 864 -7.65 13.22 13.87
CA PHE A 864 -7.89 12.27 14.96
C PHE A 864 -6.93 12.52 16.14
N PHE A 865 -7.44 12.38 17.37
CA PHE A 865 -6.70 12.47 18.64
C PHE A 865 -6.22 13.86 19.09
N TYR A 866 -6.54 14.94 18.37
CA TYR A 866 -6.37 16.30 18.89
C TYR A 866 -7.62 16.75 19.66
N GLU A 867 -7.41 17.40 20.82
CA GLU A 867 -8.47 17.83 21.74
C GLU A 867 -9.37 18.96 21.19
N GLU A 868 -9.01 19.57 20.06
CA GLU A 868 -9.78 20.67 19.48
C GLU A 868 -10.96 20.14 18.63
N ASP A 869 -12.17 20.34 19.16
CA ASP A 869 -13.43 20.06 18.48
C ASP A 869 -13.64 21.03 17.30
N CYS A 870 -13.27 20.57 16.10
CA CYS A 870 -13.26 21.32 14.83
C CYS A 870 -12.23 22.46 14.80
N PRO A 871 -11.17 22.38 13.96
CA PRO A 871 -10.28 23.52 13.77
C PRO A 871 -11.10 24.71 13.21
N PRO A 872 -11.00 25.91 13.80
CA PRO A 872 -11.69 27.08 13.28
C PRO A 872 -11.10 27.44 11.91
N ASP A 873 -11.96 27.42 10.90
CA ASP A 873 -11.71 27.86 9.52
C ASP A 873 -10.53 27.18 8.79
N LEU A 874 -10.80 25.97 8.25
CA LEU A 874 -10.08 25.52 7.06
C LEU A 874 -10.54 26.37 5.88
N GLU A 875 -9.84 27.48 5.59
CA GLU A 875 -9.98 28.13 4.28
C GLU A 875 -9.78 27.07 3.17
N PRO A 876 -10.55 27.14 2.06
CA PRO A 876 -10.51 26.16 0.98
C PRO A 876 -9.24 26.29 0.11
N GLY A 877 -8.06 26.21 0.73
CA GLY A 877 -6.76 26.52 0.13
C GLY A 877 -5.71 25.39 0.20
N TYR A 878 -5.99 24.25 0.83
CA TYR A 878 -5.09 23.08 0.79
C TYR A 878 -5.67 21.95 -0.07
N GLN A 879 -6.00 22.29 -1.33
CA GLN A 879 -5.75 21.32 -2.39
C GLN A 879 -4.23 21.22 -2.54
N ALA A 880 -3.70 20.00 -2.71
CA ALA A 880 -2.33 19.78 -3.12
C ALA A 880 -2.08 20.44 -4.50
N GLN A 881 -1.83 21.74 -4.50
CA GLN A 881 -1.16 22.42 -5.58
C GLN A 881 0.33 22.22 -5.33
N GLY A 882 0.94 21.34 -6.12
CA GLY A 882 2.31 21.59 -6.48
C GLY A 882 2.32 22.94 -7.18
N GLU A 883 2.79 23.97 -6.49
CA GLU A 883 3.12 25.24 -7.12
C GLU A 883 4.14 24.94 -8.21
N ILE A 884 3.69 24.99 -9.45
CA ILE A 884 4.56 25.40 -10.54
C ILE A 884 4.93 26.84 -10.19
N ARG A 885 6.14 27.03 -9.65
CA ARG A 885 6.79 28.35 -9.69
C ARG A 885 6.93 28.71 -11.17
N GLU A 886 6.01 29.52 -11.68
CA GLU A 886 6.35 30.40 -12.79
C GLU A 886 7.52 31.29 -12.33
N PRO A 887 8.53 31.54 -13.18
CA PRO A 887 9.64 32.40 -12.80
C PRO A 887 9.11 33.81 -12.62
N GLU A 888 9.10 34.30 -11.37
CA GLU A 888 8.92 35.72 -11.09
C GLU A 888 9.92 36.51 -11.93
N GLN A 889 9.37 37.32 -12.83
CA GLN A 889 10.10 38.42 -13.42
C GLN A 889 10.56 39.31 -12.28
N ALA A 890 11.88 39.45 -12.14
CA ALA A 890 12.48 40.42 -11.25
C ALA A 890 12.08 41.83 -11.72
N GLU A 891 10.99 42.37 -11.20
CA GLU A 891 10.71 43.79 -11.24
C GLU A 891 11.56 44.49 -10.19
N GLN A 892 12.38 45.41 -10.68
CA GLN A 892 13.31 46.24 -9.94
C GLN A 892 12.56 47.11 -8.92
N PRO A 893 13.11 47.30 -7.71
CA PRO A 893 12.55 48.24 -6.76
C PRO A 893 12.79 49.69 -7.22
N ASP A 894 11.70 50.44 -7.31
CA ASP A 894 11.70 51.90 -7.42
C ASP A 894 12.39 52.50 -6.18
N ASN A 895 13.59 53.06 -6.40
CA ASN A 895 14.27 53.90 -5.42
C ASN A 895 14.16 55.37 -5.86
N GLU A 896 13.20 56.09 -5.27
CA GLU A 896 13.21 57.56 -5.27
C GLU A 896 14.24 58.08 -4.25
N ALA A 897 15.25 58.75 -4.80
CA ALA A 897 15.94 59.93 -4.30
C ALA A 897 16.52 59.92 -2.86
N ASN A 898 17.84 59.80 -2.77
CA ASN A 898 18.73 60.86 -2.23
C ASN A 898 20.20 60.49 -2.54
N GLY A 899 20.88 61.27 -3.39
CA GLY A 899 22.34 61.19 -3.59
C GLY A 899 23.10 62.07 -2.58
N PRO A 900 24.33 62.51 -2.91
CA PRO A 900 25.50 61.77 -3.41
C PRO A 900 26.67 61.88 -2.41
N GLU A 901 27.67 61.00 -2.46
CA GLU A 901 29.06 61.35 -2.11
C GLU A 901 30.05 60.23 -2.50
N ASP A 902 30.83 60.53 -3.54
CA ASP A 902 32.29 60.36 -3.71
C ASP A 902 33.02 59.17 -3.02
N VAL A 903 33.69 58.32 -3.81
CA VAL A 903 35.10 58.50 -4.24
C VAL A 903 35.59 57.22 -4.96
N ASP A 904 36.04 57.45 -6.19
CA ASP A 904 37.02 56.77 -7.05
C ASP A 904 37.46 55.30 -6.88
N VAL A 905 37.30 54.64 -8.04
CA VAL A 905 37.97 53.47 -8.57
C VAL A 905 39.46 53.72 -8.82
N VAL A 906 40.31 52.73 -8.51
CA VAL A 906 41.56 52.50 -9.26
C VAL A 906 41.67 51.01 -9.65
N TYR A 907 41.75 50.81 -10.96
CA TYR A 907 41.97 49.59 -11.74
C TYR A 907 43.20 48.78 -11.31
N VAL A 908 43.20 47.45 -11.52
CA VAL A 908 44.14 46.77 -12.45
C VAL A 908 43.53 45.44 -12.93
N ASP A 909 43.57 45.29 -14.25
CA ASP A 909 43.25 44.17 -15.13
C ASP A 909 44.43 43.17 -15.17
N VAL A 910 44.23 41.85 -14.99
CA VAL A 910 45.21 40.85 -15.47
C VAL A 910 44.54 39.58 -15.96
N ASN A 911 44.90 39.29 -17.19
CA ASN A 911 44.50 38.24 -18.11
C ASN A 911 45.27 36.92 -17.85
N THR A 912 44.93 35.90 -18.65
CA THR A 912 45.76 34.77 -19.13
C THR A 912 45.99 33.49 -18.28
N ASP A 913 45.60 32.40 -18.95
CA ASP A 913 46.35 31.16 -19.24
C ASP A 913 46.49 29.99 -18.25
N ALA A 914 46.00 28.85 -18.77
CA ALA A 914 46.63 27.52 -18.82
C ALA A 914 46.94 26.74 -17.53
N MET A 915 46.17 25.67 -17.29
CA MET A 915 46.59 24.27 -17.49
C MET A 915 45.42 23.30 -17.34
#